data_AF-A0AAN8H1S5-F1
#
_entry.id   AF-A0AAN8H1S5-F1
#
_cell.length_a   1.000
_cell.length_b   1.000
_cell.length_c   1.000
_cell.angle_alpha   90.00
_cell.angle_beta   90.00
_cell.angle_gamma   90.00
#
_symmetry.space_group_name_H-M   'P 1'
#
loop_
_entity.id
_entity.type
_entity.pdbx_description
1 polymer ?
#
loop_
_entity_poly.entity_id
_entity_poly.type
_entity_poly.pdbx_seq_one_letter_code
_entity_poly.pdbx_strand_id
1 'polypeptide(L)'
;MVWTGVDVPVSVQSMVLLLHSQHQYIFDFDSGDRLSAVTMPSVARHTMQTLRSIGYYRNIYNPPESNASVTVDYSEDGQLLRISHLGTGRRILYKYRRQNKLAEILYDSTRVSFTYDETAGVLKTVNLQSEGFICSIRYRQIGPLVDRQIFRFSEDGMVNARFDYTYDNSFRVTSMQAVINETPLPIDLYQFDDISGKVEQFGKFGVIYYDINQIISTAVMTYTKHFDQHGRIKEIQYEIFRSLMYWITIQYDNMGRVTKREIKIGPFANTTKYGYEYDVDGQLQTVSLNEKMMWRYNYDLNGNLHLLNPGNSGRLTPLRYDLRDRITRLGDVQYRMDEDGFLRQRGAEIFEYNSKGLLVRVYSKAASWTIQYRYDGLGRRVASRNSLGQHLQFFYADLNYPTRITHVYNHSSSEITSFYYDLQGHVFAMEISSGEEFYIACDNTGTPLAVFSSNGLLLKQVQYTAYGEVYFDSNPDFVLVIGFHGGLYDPLTRLLHFGDRDYDIPAGRWTTPDISTWTRVGKDPQPFNLYMFRGNNPISKIHQVKEYVTDVNIWLVTFGFHLHNAIPGYPIPKFDLTQPSLEMKKSQLWDDLPSISGVQQEVTRQSQAFLSFERMPEIQLSRRHSDHTKPWLWFATVRSLIGRGVMLALIQGRVVTNALNIANEDCIKVAAVLNNAFYLEDLHYTVEGRDTHYFIKTSLPENDLSALRLTSGRKSLENGVNVTVSQSTTVMNGRTRRFADVELQYGSLALHVRYGTTLDEEKARILEQARQRALSSAWAREQQRVRDGEEGVRLWTEGEKRQLLSSGKVLGFDGYYVLSIEQYPELADSANNMQFLRQSEIGRR
;
A
#
# COMPACT_ATOMS: atom_id res chain seq x y z
N MET A 1 12.60 7.56 28.18
CA MET A 1 13.71 7.71 27.23
C MET A 1 15.03 7.11 27.71
N VAL A 2 15.24 5.81 27.93
CA VAL A 2 16.58 5.29 28.37
C VAL A 2 17.00 4.15 27.45
N TRP A 3 18.18 4.23 26.85
CA TRP A 3 18.62 3.34 25.77
C TRP A 3 20.07 2.90 25.93
N THR A 4 20.43 1.65 25.60
CA THR A 4 21.83 1.16 25.57
C THR A 4 22.24 0.69 24.16
N GLY A 5 23.50 0.86 23.75
CA GLY A 5 24.01 0.35 22.47
C GLY A 5 24.26 -1.18 22.45
N VAL A 6 24.05 -1.82 21.29
CA VAL A 6 24.32 -3.25 21.04
C VAL A 6 25.29 -3.36 19.86
N ASP A 7 26.39 -4.10 20.03
CA ASP A 7 27.28 -4.50 18.93
C ASP A 7 27.03 -5.97 18.58
N VAL A 8 26.75 -6.23 17.30
CA VAL A 8 26.60 -7.59 16.75
C VAL A 8 27.80 -7.85 15.82
N PRO A 9 28.52 -8.98 15.95
CA PRO A 9 29.67 -9.29 15.09
C PRO A 9 29.23 -9.53 13.63
N VAL A 10 30.00 -8.99 12.69
CA VAL A 10 29.76 -9.04 11.24
C VAL A 10 30.33 -10.35 10.69
N SER A 11 29.69 -11.48 10.95
CA SER A 11 29.86 -12.68 10.12
C SER A 11 28.72 -12.70 9.12
N VAL A 12 29.02 -12.52 7.84
CA VAL A 12 28.01 -12.62 6.78
C VAL A 12 27.84 -14.09 6.43
N GLN A 13 26.60 -14.59 6.53
CA GLN A 13 26.25 -15.92 6.05
C GLN A 13 25.44 -15.78 4.76
N SER A 14 25.90 -16.39 3.68
CA SER A 14 25.17 -16.39 2.40
C SER A 14 24.39 -17.68 2.23
N MET A 15 23.15 -17.57 1.77
CA MET A 15 22.31 -18.69 1.34
C MET A 15 22.11 -18.58 -0.17
N VAL A 16 22.35 -19.68 -0.90
CA VAL A 16 22.09 -19.76 -2.34
C VAL A 16 20.84 -20.60 -2.57
N LEU A 17 19.82 -20.01 -3.16
CA LEU A 17 18.63 -20.69 -3.65
C LEU A 17 18.78 -20.89 -5.17
N LEU A 18 18.87 -22.14 -5.60
CA LEU A 18 18.96 -22.51 -7.02
C LEU A 18 17.68 -23.25 -7.43
N LEU A 19 17.01 -22.74 -8.45
CA LEU A 19 15.83 -23.38 -9.04
C LEU A 19 16.24 -24.43 -10.09
N HIS A 20 15.30 -25.30 -10.46
CA HIS A 20 15.53 -26.30 -11.51
C HIS A 20 15.83 -25.64 -12.87
N SER A 21 15.23 -24.47 -13.13
CA SER A 21 15.55 -23.58 -14.26
C SER A 21 16.97 -23.02 -14.26
N GLN A 22 17.78 -23.32 -13.24
CA GLN A 22 19.11 -22.75 -12.98
C GLN A 22 19.09 -21.27 -12.59
N HIS A 23 17.91 -20.70 -12.32
CA HIS A 23 17.82 -19.35 -11.74
C HIS A 23 18.37 -19.36 -10.31
N GLN A 24 19.32 -18.46 -10.04
CA GLN A 24 20.04 -18.40 -8.78
C GLN A 24 19.71 -17.10 -8.02
N TYR A 25 19.25 -17.24 -6.79
CA TYR A 25 19.09 -16.14 -5.84
C TYR A 25 20.11 -16.30 -4.71
N ILE A 26 20.81 -15.23 -4.35
CA ILE A 26 21.79 -15.23 -3.25
C ILE A 26 21.30 -14.28 -2.17
N PHE A 27 21.10 -14.78 -0.95
CA PHE A 27 20.64 -14.02 0.20
C PHE A 27 21.77 -13.91 1.22
N ASP A 28 22.21 -12.69 1.53
CA ASP A 28 23.26 -12.44 2.51
C ASP A 28 22.63 -12.03 3.86
N PHE A 29 22.98 -12.69 4.95
CA PHE A 29 22.45 -12.44 6.29
C PHE A 29 23.54 -11.97 7.27
N ASP A 30 23.13 -11.20 8.29
CA ASP A 30 23.96 -10.96 9.48
C ASP A 30 23.96 -12.17 10.43
N SER A 31 24.76 -12.10 11.50
CA SER A 31 24.81 -13.15 12.53
C SER A 31 23.52 -13.31 13.34
N GLY A 32 22.54 -12.41 13.18
CA GLY A 32 21.20 -12.49 13.75
C GLY A 32 20.15 -13.03 12.76
N ASP A 33 20.58 -13.66 11.67
CA ASP A 33 19.74 -14.17 10.58
C ASP A 33 18.84 -13.08 9.94
N ARG A 34 19.32 -11.82 9.86
CA ARG A 34 18.61 -10.74 9.16
C ARG A 34 19.26 -10.37 7.85
N LEU A 35 18.43 -10.09 6.86
CA LEU A 35 18.84 -9.84 5.48
C LEU A 35 19.66 -8.55 5.36
N SER A 36 20.79 -8.62 4.67
CA SER A 36 21.71 -7.51 4.38
C SER A 36 21.84 -7.21 2.89
N ALA A 37 21.68 -8.22 2.04
CA ALA A 37 21.63 -8.06 0.60
C ALA A 37 20.93 -9.24 -0.07
N VAL A 38 20.46 -9.00 -1.29
CA VAL A 38 19.97 -10.04 -2.20
C VAL A 38 20.55 -9.81 -3.58
N THR A 39 21.20 -10.82 -4.14
CA THR A 39 21.60 -10.84 -5.55
C THR A 39 20.57 -11.66 -6.33
N MET A 40 19.93 -11.00 -7.30
CA MET A 40 18.94 -11.60 -8.18
C MET A 40 19.60 -12.48 -9.26
N PRO A 41 18.85 -13.35 -9.97
CA PRO A 41 19.36 -14.12 -11.10
C PRO A 41 19.99 -13.26 -12.22
N SER A 42 19.53 -12.01 -12.38
CA SER A 42 20.15 -11.03 -13.29
C SER A 42 21.49 -10.46 -12.81
N VAL A 43 22.00 -10.90 -11.66
CA VAL A 43 23.20 -10.41 -10.96
C VAL A 43 23.00 -9.02 -10.33
N ALA A 44 21.81 -8.42 -10.45
CA ALA A 44 21.49 -7.17 -9.78
C ALA A 44 21.47 -7.35 -8.25
N ARG A 45 22.26 -6.54 -7.54
CA ARG A 45 22.42 -6.63 -6.09
C ARG A 45 21.62 -5.56 -5.35
N HIS A 46 20.61 -6.00 -4.62
CA HIS A 46 19.82 -5.21 -3.68
C HIS A 46 20.55 -5.17 -2.33
N THR A 47 20.56 -4.02 -1.66
CA THR A 47 21.19 -3.90 -0.33
C THR A 47 20.23 -3.33 0.69
N MET A 48 20.32 -3.81 1.93
CA MET A 48 19.40 -3.44 2.98
C MET A 48 20.12 -3.32 4.32
N GLN A 49 19.63 -2.44 5.17
CA GLN A 49 20.18 -2.24 6.50
C GLN A 49 19.16 -1.63 7.46
N THR A 50 19.25 -1.97 8.73
CA THR A 50 18.48 -1.35 9.81
C THR A 50 19.41 -0.55 10.70
N LEU A 51 19.14 0.74 10.86
CA LEU A 51 19.87 1.60 11.80
C LEU A 51 18.98 1.98 12.97
N ARG A 52 19.60 2.21 14.11
CA ARG A 52 18.95 2.80 15.27
C ARG A 52 19.17 4.31 15.24
N SER A 53 18.08 5.05 15.13
CA SER A 53 18.08 6.51 15.09
C SER A 53 17.67 7.09 16.45
N ILE A 54 17.42 8.39 16.51
CA ILE A 54 16.98 9.10 17.72
C ILE A 54 15.47 8.92 17.89
N GLY A 55 15.08 7.90 18.67
CA GLY A 55 13.68 7.63 19.03
C GLY A 55 12.94 6.62 18.13
N TYR A 56 13.59 6.14 17.07
CA TYR A 56 13.03 5.16 16.14
C TYR A 56 14.11 4.26 15.51
N TYR A 57 13.68 3.16 14.90
CA TYR A 57 14.49 2.33 14.02
C TYR A 57 14.16 2.66 12.57
N ARG A 58 15.19 2.86 11.75
CA ARG A 58 15.04 3.11 10.32
C ARG A 58 15.52 1.90 9.54
N ASN A 59 14.60 1.29 8.79
CA ASN A 59 14.89 0.23 7.82
C ASN A 59 15.14 0.87 6.45
N ILE A 60 16.29 0.61 5.83
CA ILE A 60 16.70 1.20 4.56
C ILE A 60 16.87 0.08 3.54
N TYR A 61 16.21 0.23 2.40
CA TYR A 61 16.41 -0.58 1.21
C TYR A 61 17.00 0.30 0.10
N ASN A 62 18.12 -0.12 -0.50
CA ASN A 62 18.70 0.51 -1.67
C ASN A 62 18.52 -0.40 -2.89
N PRO A 63 17.86 0.09 -3.96
CA PRO A 63 17.80 -0.62 -5.23
C PRO A 63 19.20 -0.77 -5.88
N PRO A 64 19.37 -1.73 -6.80
CA PRO A 64 20.61 -1.92 -7.55
C PRO A 64 21.05 -0.62 -8.25
N GLU A 65 22.33 -0.27 -8.09
CA GLU A 65 22.98 0.89 -8.74
C GLU A 65 22.21 2.22 -8.61
N SER A 66 21.51 2.42 -7.50
CA SER A 66 20.66 3.61 -7.29
C SER A 66 20.79 4.17 -5.89
N ASN A 67 20.67 5.50 -5.78
CA ASN A 67 20.51 6.24 -4.53
C ASN A 67 19.03 6.49 -4.17
N ALA A 68 18.08 5.97 -4.96
CA ALA A 68 16.64 6.08 -4.71
C ALA A 68 16.19 5.09 -3.62
N SER A 69 16.76 5.24 -2.42
CA SER A 69 16.47 4.37 -1.29
C SER A 69 15.02 4.50 -0.83
N VAL A 70 14.49 3.43 -0.26
CA VAL A 70 13.23 3.44 0.48
C VAL A 70 13.56 3.30 1.95
N THR A 71 13.00 4.18 2.79
CA THR A 71 13.16 4.12 4.24
C THR A 71 11.83 3.90 4.94
N VAL A 72 11.79 2.97 5.89
CA VAL A 72 10.62 2.66 6.72
C VAL A 72 11.01 2.77 8.18
N ASP A 73 10.46 3.78 8.85
CA ASP A 73 10.78 4.12 10.23
C ASP A 73 9.72 3.57 11.19
N TYR A 74 10.15 2.85 12.21
CA TYR A 74 9.29 2.31 13.26
C TYR A 74 9.70 2.84 14.63
N SER A 75 8.71 3.08 15.50
CA SER A 75 8.96 3.37 16.90
C SER A 75 9.63 2.19 17.61
N GLU A 76 10.15 2.45 18.80
CA GLU A 76 10.76 1.45 19.67
C GLU A 76 9.82 0.27 20.02
N ASP A 77 8.51 0.55 20.00
CA ASP A 77 7.39 -0.37 20.29
C ASP A 77 6.72 -0.91 19.00
N GLY A 78 7.27 -0.61 17.82
CA GLY A 78 6.83 -1.20 16.55
C GLY A 78 5.67 -0.49 15.84
N GLN A 79 5.37 0.77 16.18
CA GLN A 79 4.44 1.58 15.41
C GLN A 79 5.12 2.13 14.15
N LEU A 80 4.49 2.02 12.98
CA LEU A 80 5.01 2.63 11.75
C LEU A 80 4.93 4.16 11.86
N LEU A 81 6.05 4.87 11.79
CA LEU A 81 6.10 6.34 11.91
C LEU A 81 6.21 7.04 10.55
N ARG A 82 7.03 6.48 9.64
CA ARG A 82 7.30 7.12 8.34
C ARG A 82 7.63 6.10 7.26
N ILE A 83 7.13 6.33 6.05
CA ILE A 83 7.61 5.70 4.81
C ILE A 83 8.12 6.81 3.91
N SER A 84 9.36 6.70 3.41
CA SER A 84 9.92 7.67 2.46
C SER A 84 10.56 6.98 1.26
N HIS A 85 10.32 7.51 0.06
CA HIS A 85 11.03 7.15 -1.15
C HIS A 85 11.92 8.32 -1.56
N LEU A 86 13.23 8.12 -1.50
CA LEU A 86 14.21 9.21 -1.65
C LEU A 86 14.46 9.59 -3.12
N GLY A 87 14.03 8.77 -4.08
CA GLY A 87 14.21 9.03 -5.51
C GLY A 87 13.46 10.28 -5.96
N THR A 88 12.17 10.39 -5.61
CA THR A 88 11.36 11.60 -5.89
C THR A 88 10.98 12.38 -4.63
N GLY A 89 11.32 11.87 -3.44
CA GLY A 89 11.01 12.51 -2.16
C GLY A 89 9.56 12.31 -1.70
N ARG A 90 8.89 11.24 -2.14
CA ARG A 90 7.58 10.84 -1.60
C ARG A 90 7.71 10.48 -0.14
N ARG A 91 6.76 10.92 0.68
CA ARG A 91 6.78 10.68 2.13
C ARG A 91 5.39 10.58 2.71
N ILE A 92 5.22 9.63 3.61
CA ILE A 92 4.03 9.42 4.43
C ILE A 92 4.46 9.46 5.90
N LEU A 93 3.80 10.28 6.71
CA LEU A 93 4.00 10.36 8.16
C LEU A 93 2.75 9.82 8.87
N TYR A 94 2.96 9.05 9.92
CA TYR A 94 1.91 8.47 10.76
C TYR A 94 2.10 8.96 12.19
N LYS A 95 1.09 9.64 12.73
CA LYS A 95 1.08 10.14 14.11
C LYS A 95 0.09 9.33 14.93
N TYR A 96 0.42 9.06 16.17
CA TYR A 96 -0.40 8.27 17.08
C TYR A 96 -0.78 9.08 18.32
N ARG A 97 -1.97 8.82 18.85
CA ARG A 97 -2.38 9.24 20.19
C ARG A 97 -1.85 8.23 21.21
N ARG A 98 -2.23 8.42 22.48
CA ARG A 98 -2.09 7.38 23.50
C ARG A 98 -2.73 6.08 23.00
N GLN A 99 -2.32 4.94 23.57
CA GLN A 99 -2.95 3.64 23.31
C GLN A 99 -2.84 3.14 21.84
N ASN A 100 -1.77 3.48 21.12
CA ASN A 100 -1.52 3.08 19.71
C ASN A 100 -2.58 3.50 18.68
N LYS A 101 -3.55 4.34 19.07
CA LYS A 101 -4.59 4.84 18.17
C LYS A 101 -4.01 5.83 17.17
N LEU A 102 -4.27 5.62 15.89
CA LEU A 102 -3.83 6.52 14.84
C LEU A 102 -4.46 7.91 15.04
N ALA A 103 -3.67 8.98 15.02
CA ALA A 103 -4.15 10.35 15.19
C ALA A 103 -4.28 11.03 13.83
N GLU A 104 -3.21 10.96 13.04
CA GLU A 104 -3.11 11.65 11.76
C GLU A 104 -2.22 10.85 10.79
N ILE A 105 -2.50 11.01 9.50
CA ILE A 105 -1.58 10.66 8.41
C ILE A 105 -1.35 11.91 7.58
N LEU A 106 -0.09 12.21 7.28
CA LEU A 106 0.31 13.35 6.44
C LEU A 106 1.09 12.85 5.25
N TYR A 107 0.73 13.32 4.05
CA TYR A 107 1.48 13.06 2.83
C TYR A 107 1.20 14.18 1.82
N ASP A 108 2.23 14.64 1.11
CA ASP A 108 2.13 15.77 0.18
C ASP A 108 1.49 17.01 0.84
N SER A 109 0.39 17.50 0.28
CA SER A 109 -0.50 18.54 0.80
C SER A 109 -1.73 17.99 1.53
N THR A 110 -1.81 16.67 1.71
CA THR A 110 -2.97 15.95 2.25
C THR A 110 -2.80 15.63 3.73
N ARG A 111 -3.85 15.91 4.49
CA ARG A 111 -3.97 15.54 5.91
C ARG A 111 -5.17 14.63 6.10
N VAL A 112 -4.95 13.49 6.73
CA VAL A 112 -6.00 12.61 7.24
C VAL A 112 -5.99 12.69 8.76
N SER A 113 -7.15 12.93 9.36
CA SER A 113 -7.31 13.02 10.81
C SER A 113 -8.30 11.97 11.31
N PHE A 114 -7.94 11.33 12.42
CA PHE A 114 -8.72 10.31 13.10
C PHE A 114 -9.15 10.87 14.46
N THR A 115 -10.45 10.89 14.69
CA THR A 115 -11.05 11.36 15.94
C THR A 115 -11.80 10.23 16.61
N TYR A 116 -11.71 10.22 17.94
CA TYR A 116 -12.29 9.17 18.77
C TYR A 116 -13.27 9.79 19.75
N ASP A 117 -14.25 9.00 20.18
CA ASP A 117 -15.10 9.38 21.30
C ASP A 117 -14.27 9.49 22.59
N GLU A 118 -14.45 10.56 23.36
CA GLU A 118 -13.63 10.84 24.54
C GLU A 118 -13.90 9.86 25.69
N THR A 119 -15.13 9.33 25.79
CA THR A 119 -15.52 8.44 26.88
C THR A 119 -15.35 6.98 26.48
N ALA A 120 -15.89 6.60 25.31
CA ALA A 120 -15.89 5.22 24.85
C ALA A 120 -14.61 4.84 24.08
N GLY A 121 -13.82 5.83 23.63
CA GLY A 121 -12.56 5.60 22.92
C GLY A 121 -12.72 5.08 21.49
N VAL A 122 -13.94 5.04 20.96
CA VAL A 122 -14.29 4.43 19.67
C VAL A 122 -13.97 5.35 18.50
N LEU A 123 -13.68 4.83 17.30
CA LEU A 123 -13.41 5.66 16.14
C LEU A 123 -14.68 6.39 15.70
N LYS A 124 -14.69 7.72 15.80
CA LYS A 124 -15.86 8.56 15.52
C LYS A 124 -15.85 9.14 14.12
N THR A 125 -14.70 9.62 13.66
CA THR A 125 -14.58 10.25 12.33
C THR A 125 -13.19 10.06 11.74
N VAL A 126 -13.15 9.73 10.46
CA VAL A 126 -11.97 9.77 9.60
C VAL A 126 -12.19 10.91 8.61
N ASN A 127 -11.31 11.91 8.59
CA ASN A 127 -11.46 13.11 7.77
C ASN A 127 -10.19 13.36 6.96
N LEU A 128 -10.28 13.22 5.64
CA LEU A 128 -9.24 13.57 4.68
C LEU A 128 -9.48 14.99 4.16
N GLN A 129 -8.42 15.79 4.12
CA GLN A 129 -8.40 17.14 3.55
C GLN A 129 -7.21 17.28 2.60
N SER A 130 -7.46 17.70 1.36
CA SER A 130 -6.46 17.86 0.31
C SER A 130 -6.88 18.96 -0.68
N GLU A 131 -6.14 20.06 -0.78
CA GLU A 131 -6.34 21.10 -1.81
C GLU A 131 -7.80 21.58 -1.98
N GLY A 132 -8.53 21.76 -0.87
CA GLY A 132 -9.94 22.17 -0.84
C GLY A 132 -10.96 21.03 -0.89
N PHE A 133 -10.55 19.83 -1.30
CA PHE A 133 -11.35 18.61 -1.20
C PHE A 133 -11.32 18.06 0.24
N ILE A 134 -12.50 17.74 0.76
CA ILE A 134 -12.70 17.10 2.06
C ILE A 134 -13.56 15.86 1.86
N CYS A 135 -13.11 14.73 2.40
CA CYS A 135 -13.89 13.50 2.52
C CYS A 135 -13.95 13.09 4.00
N SER A 136 -15.15 13.06 4.56
CA SER A 136 -15.39 12.70 5.95
C SER A 136 -16.24 11.43 6.05
N ILE A 137 -15.71 10.42 6.74
CA ILE A 137 -16.45 9.22 7.13
C ILE A 137 -16.76 9.32 8.62
N ARG A 138 -18.03 9.28 9.00
CA ARG A 138 -18.46 9.30 10.40
C ARG A 138 -19.10 7.97 10.78
N TYR A 139 -18.79 7.51 11.98
CA TYR A 139 -19.32 6.28 12.55
C TYR A 139 -20.15 6.60 13.79
N ARG A 140 -21.28 5.92 13.92
CA ARG A 140 -21.96 5.72 15.19
C ARG A 140 -21.82 4.23 15.54
N GLN A 141 -21.58 3.96 16.82
CA GLN A 141 -21.27 2.61 17.29
C GLN A 141 -22.08 2.27 18.54
N ILE A 142 -22.47 1.00 18.66
CA ILE A 142 -23.05 0.39 19.85
C ILE A 142 -22.01 -0.59 20.39
N GLY A 143 -21.30 -0.20 21.45
CA GLY A 143 -20.07 -0.89 21.85
C GLY A 143 -19.05 -0.88 20.69
N PRO A 144 -18.50 -2.04 20.28
CA PRO A 144 -17.56 -2.11 19.15
C PRO A 144 -18.22 -2.11 17.77
N LEU A 145 -19.54 -2.28 17.68
CA LEU A 145 -20.26 -2.53 16.42
C LEU A 145 -20.71 -1.22 15.78
N VAL A 146 -20.58 -1.10 14.46
CA VAL A 146 -21.00 0.09 13.70
C VAL A 146 -22.48 -0.01 13.34
N ASP A 147 -23.33 0.81 13.97
CA ASP A 147 -24.75 0.86 13.65
C ASP A 147 -25.10 1.92 12.58
N ARG A 148 -24.16 2.84 12.29
CA ARG A 148 -24.29 3.80 11.19
C ARG A 148 -22.95 4.26 10.65
N GLN A 149 -22.84 4.35 9.33
CA GLN A 149 -21.73 4.94 8.59
C GLN A 149 -22.23 6.08 7.70
N ILE A 150 -21.53 7.22 7.68
CA ILE A 150 -21.90 8.39 6.87
C ILE A 150 -20.70 8.90 6.09
N PHE A 151 -20.84 9.04 4.77
CA PHE A 151 -19.88 9.69 3.88
C PHE A 151 -20.34 11.12 3.57
N ARG A 152 -19.43 12.08 3.72
CA ARG A 152 -19.64 13.48 3.35
C ARG A 152 -18.48 14.03 2.52
N PHE A 153 -18.81 14.83 1.51
CA PHE A 153 -17.85 15.45 0.61
C PHE A 153 -18.03 16.99 0.60
N SER A 154 -16.94 17.75 0.41
CA SER A 154 -17.01 19.21 0.26
C SER A 154 -17.15 19.69 -1.19
N GLU A 155 -16.86 18.85 -2.17
CA GLU A 155 -16.82 19.24 -3.58
C GLU A 155 -18.25 19.36 -4.14
N ASP A 156 -18.56 20.52 -4.72
CA ASP A 156 -19.83 20.75 -5.39
C ASP A 156 -20.01 19.75 -6.54
N GLY A 157 -21.12 19.02 -6.50
CA GLY A 157 -21.44 17.97 -7.47
C GLY A 157 -21.09 16.56 -7.03
N MET A 158 -20.49 16.34 -5.85
CA MET A 158 -20.43 15.02 -5.21
C MET A 158 -21.64 14.80 -4.30
N VAL A 159 -22.13 13.54 -4.24
CA VAL A 159 -23.27 13.13 -3.41
C VAL A 159 -22.81 12.46 -2.11
N ASN A 160 -23.57 12.69 -1.05
CA ASN A 160 -23.37 12.06 0.26
C ASN A 160 -24.04 10.68 0.33
N ALA A 161 -23.61 9.86 1.29
CA ALA A 161 -24.20 8.56 1.55
C ALA A 161 -24.32 8.26 3.06
N ARG A 162 -25.35 7.51 3.44
CA ARG A 162 -25.59 7.00 4.79
C ARG A 162 -25.93 5.51 4.70
N PHE A 163 -25.32 4.71 5.56
CA PHE A 163 -25.62 3.29 5.73
C PHE A 163 -26.02 3.06 7.19
N ASP A 164 -27.21 2.52 7.41
CA ASP A 164 -27.73 2.16 8.74
C ASP A 164 -27.71 0.63 8.88
N TYR A 165 -27.25 0.13 10.04
CA TYR A 165 -27.12 -1.30 10.32
C TYR A 165 -27.91 -1.70 11.56
N THR A 166 -28.50 -2.89 11.53
CA THR A 166 -29.11 -3.52 12.72
C THR A 166 -28.42 -4.85 13.03
N TYR A 167 -28.51 -5.28 14.28
CA TYR A 167 -27.84 -6.46 14.78
C TYR A 167 -28.78 -7.38 15.55
N ASP A 168 -28.51 -8.68 15.52
CA ASP A 168 -29.12 -9.65 16.44
C ASP A 168 -28.36 -9.76 17.78
N ASN A 169 -28.83 -10.66 18.63
CA ASN A 169 -28.24 -10.94 19.94
C ASN A 169 -26.85 -11.60 19.87
N SER A 170 -26.46 -12.12 18.69
CA SER A 170 -25.15 -12.70 18.43
C SER A 170 -24.19 -11.68 17.79
N PHE A 171 -24.58 -10.40 17.74
CA PHE A 171 -23.81 -9.30 17.16
C PHE A 171 -23.56 -9.43 15.65
N ARG A 172 -24.41 -10.18 14.94
CA ARG A 172 -24.38 -10.29 13.47
C ARG A 172 -25.24 -9.21 12.85
N VAL A 173 -24.82 -8.64 11.72
CA VAL A 173 -25.62 -7.65 10.98
C VAL A 173 -26.86 -8.34 10.40
N THR A 174 -28.06 -7.93 10.80
CA THR A 174 -29.35 -8.48 10.32
C THR A 174 -30.00 -7.64 9.23
N SER A 175 -29.66 -6.35 9.15
CA SER A 175 -30.09 -5.51 8.03
C SER A 175 -29.10 -4.41 7.73
N MET A 176 -29.09 -3.98 6.48
CA MET A 176 -28.38 -2.80 5.99
C MET A 176 -29.32 -1.96 5.13
N GLN A 177 -29.43 -0.67 5.44
CA GLN A 177 -30.18 0.29 4.63
C GLN A 177 -29.25 1.39 4.12
N ALA A 178 -29.18 1.52 2.79
CA ALA A 178 -28.43 2.58 2.14
C ALA A 178 -29.32 3.78 1.79
N VAL A 179 -28.80 4.98 1.99
CA VAL A 179 -29.38 6.26 1.51
C VAL A 179 -28.27 7.01 0.79
N ILE A 180 -28.38 7.17 -0.53
CA ILE A 180 -27.36 7.82 -1.36
C ILE A 180 -28.02 8.96 -2.12
N ASN A 181 -27.41 10.15 -2.05
CA ASN A 181 -28.01 11.37 -2.61
C ASN A 181 -29.45 11.65 -2.10
N GLU A 182 -29.68 11.43 -0.81
CA GLU A 182 -31.01 11.51 -0.16
C GLU A 182 -32.06 10.52 -0.70
N THR A 183 -31.68 9.60 -1.60
CA THR A 183 -32.54 8.54 -2.11
C THR A 183 -32.37 7.28 -1.27
N PRO A 184 -33.39 6.82 -0.53
CA PRO A 184 -33.34 5.57 0.20
C PRO A 184 -33.45 4.38 -0.77
N LEU A 185 -32.55 3.41 -0.62
CA LEU A 185 -32.60 2.14 -1.34
C LEU A 185 -33.38 1.08 -0.52
N PRO A 186 -33.80 -0.03 -1.15
CA PRO A 186 -34.36 -1.18 -0.44
C PRO A 186 -33.45 -1.66 0.69
N ILE A 187 -34.06 -2.22 1.74
CA ILE A 187 -33.33 -2.77 2.88
C ILE A 187 -32.86 -4.19 2.51
N ASP A 188 -31.57 -4.44 2.63
CA ASP A 188 -31.02 -5.78 2.56
C ASP A 188 -31.13 -6.46 3.93
N LEU A 189 -31.78 -7.64 3.96
CA LEU A 189 -31.92 -8.46 5.16
C LEU A 189 -30.93 -9.63 5.12
N TYR A 190 -30.38 -9.97 6.28
CA TYR A 190 -29.44 -11.07 6.44
C TYR A 190 -29.97 -12.06 7.46
N GLN A 191 -29.91 -13.35 7.12
CA GLN A 191 -30.28 -14.45 8.02
C GLN A 191 -29.14 -15.45 8.10
N PHE A 192 -28.98 -16.03 9.27
CA PHE A 192 -27.87 -16.92 9.58
C PHE A 192 -28.36 -18.15 10.32
N ASP A 193 -27.70 -19.28 10.09
CA ASP A 193 -27.82 -20.44 10.96
C ASP A 193 -27.15 -20.15 12.32
N ASP A 194 -27.89 -20.34 13.40
CA ASP A 194 -27.43 -20.05 14.76
C ASP A 194 -26.33 -21.01 15.24
N ILE A 195 -26.22 -22.20 14.64
CA ILE A 195 -25.24 -23.21 15.05
C ILE A 195 -23.91 -23.02 14.31
N SER A 196 -23.95 -22.94 12.98
CA SER A 196 -22.74 -22.90 12.14
C SER A 196 -22.30 -21.49 11.74
N GLY A 197 -23.16 -20.48 11.92
CA GLY A 197 -22.94 -19.11 11.46
C GLY A 197 -23.10 -18.92 9.95
N LYS A 198 -23.51 -19.97 9.21
CA LYS A 198 -23.75 -19.92 7.77
C LYS A 198 -24.75 -18.84 7.42
N VAL A 199 -24.51 -18.13 6.32
CA VAL A 199 -25.47 -17.16 5.78
C VAL A 199 -26.54 -17.93 5.03
N GLU A 200 -27.77 -17.94 5.51
CA GLU A 200 -28.91 -18.60 4.85
C GLU A 200 -29.64 -17.67 3.88
N GLN A 201 -29.58 -16.36 4.14
CA GLN A 201 -30.14 -15.35 3.26
C GLN A 201 -29.31 -14.05 3.33
N PHE A 202 -29.14 -13.39 2.18
CA PHE A 202 -28.64 -12.01 2.10
C PHE A 202 -29.41 -11.24 1.01
N GLY A 203 -30.04 -10.13 1.39
CA GLY A 203 -31.00 -9.43 0.53
C GLY A 203 -32.12 -10.37 0.09
N LYS A 204 -32.31 -10.50 -1.22
CA LYS A 204 -33.29 -11.40 -1.85
C LYS A 204 -32.78 -12.82 -2.14
N PHE A 205 -31.51 -13.10 -1.85
CA PHE A 205 -30.85 -14.34 -2.24
C PHE A 205 -30.84 -15.34 -1.09
N GLY A 206 -31.45 -16.51 -1.30
CA GLY A 206 -31.36 -17.65 -0.38
C GLY A 206 -30.14 -18.50 -0.69
N VAL A 207 -29.53 -19.08 0.34
CA VAL A 207 -28.31 -19.88 0.25
C VAL A 207 -28.55 -21.28 0.79
N ILE A 208 -28.18 -22.29 0.01
CA ILE A 208 -28.26 -23.70 0.39
C ILE A 208 -26.85 -24.30 0.34
N TYR A 209 -26.53 -25.06 1.37
CA TYR A 209 -25.26 -25.76 1.51
C TYR A 209 -25.47 -27.27 1.42
N TYR A 210 -24.66 -27.96 0.62
CA TYR A 210 -24.61 -29.42 0.58
C TYR A 210 -23.15 -29.86 0.47
N ASP A 211 -22.67 -30.60 1.49
CA ASP A 211 -21.25 -30.80 1.75
C ASP A 211 -20.50 -29.46 1.81
N ILE A 212 -19.59 -29.23 0.86
CA ILE A 212 -18.85 -27.97 0.67
C ILE A 212 -19.41 -27.14 -0.49
N ASN A 213 -20.36 -27.69 -1.26
CA ASN A 213 -20.99 -27.03 -2.39
C ASN A 213 -22.04 -26.02 -1.93
N GLN A 214 -22.26 -25.02 -2.77
CA GLN A 214 -23.07 -23.85 -2.43
C GLN A 214 -24.01 -23.52 -3.58
N ILE A 215 -25.26 -23.22 -3.23
CA ILE A 215 -26.30 -22.80 -4.17
C ILE A 215 -26.86 -21.48 -3.67
N ILE A 216 -26.76 -20.43 -4.48
CA ILE A 216 -27.43 -19.14 -4.26
C ILE A 216 -28.63 -19.11 -5.19
N SER A 217 -29.82 -18.79 -4.69
CA SER A 217 -31.05 -18.87 -5.49
C SER A 217 -32.04 -17.76 -5.18
N THR A 218 -32.86 -17.47 -6.18
CA THR A 218 -34.10 -16.68 -6.08
C THR A 218 -35.23 -17.47 -6.76
N ALA A 219 -36.42 -16.88 -6.89
CA ALA A 219 -37.48 -17.47 -7.71
C ALA A 219 -37.14 -17.52 -9.22
N VAL A 220 -36.17 -16.73 -9.68
CA VAL A 220 -35.81 -16.58 -11.09
C VAL A 220 -34.53 -17.31 -11.45
N MET A 221 -33.53 -17.31 -10.56
CA MET A 221 -32.20 -17.82 -10.87
C MET A 221 -31.69 -18.82 -9.83
N THR A 222 -30.76 -19.66 -10.27
CA THR A 222 -29.97 -20.56 -9.43
C THR A 222 -28.51 -20.46 -9.83
N TYR A 223 -27.64 -20.14 -8.89
CA TYR A 223 -26.19 -20.05 -9.05
C TYR A 223 -25.50 -21.08 -8.16
N THR A 224 -24.97 -22.12 -8.78
CA THR A 224 -24.40 -23.28 -8.08
C THR A 224 -22.89 -23.34 -8.27
N LYS A 225 -22.16 -23.53 -7.17
CA LYS A 225 -20.72 -23.80 -7.18
C LYS A 225 -20.41 -25.17 -6.61
N HIS A 226 -19.68 -25.95 -7.39
CA HIS A 226 -19.15 -27.23 -6.98
C HIS A 226 -17.66 -27.14 -6.75
N PHE A 227 -17.20 -27.80 -5.69
CA PHE A 227 -15.80 -27.90 -5.32
C PHE A 227 -15.28 -29.33 -5.49
N ASP A 228 -13.97 -29.47 -5.68
CA ASP A 228 -13.29 -30.76 -5.64
C ASP A 228 -12.92 -31.18 -4.21
N GLN A 229 -12.33 -32.36 -4.08
CA GLN A 229 -11.87 -32.91 -2.80
C GLN A 229 -10.79 -32.06 -2.10
N HIS A 230 -10.20 -31.08 -2.79
CA HIS A 230 -9.21 -30.15 -2.25
C HIS A 230 -9.83 -28.77 -1.95
N GLY A 231 -11.15 -28.63 -2.00
CA GLY A 231 -11.85 -27.36 -1.75
C GLY A 231 -11.70 -26.32 -2.86
N ARG A 232 -11.20 -26.71 -4.05
CA ARG A 232 -11.04 -25.81 -5.20
C ARG A 232 -12.29 -25.84 -6.06
N ILE A 233 -12.67 -24.70 -6.65
CA ILE A 233 -13.83 -24.64 -7.54
C ILE A 233 -13.57 -25.54 -8.76
N LYS A 234 -14.41 -26.56 -8.98
CA LYS A 234 -14.33 -27.42 -10.17
C LYS A 234 -15.38 -27.08 -11.21
N GLU A 235 -16.51 -26.52 -10.78
CA GLU A 235 -17.64 -26.21 -11.66
C GLU A 235 -18.50 -25.07 -11.11
N ILE A 236 -18.95 -24.19 -12.00
CA ILE A 236 -19.94 -23.14 -11.70
C ILE A 236 -21.06 -23.24 -12.73
N GLN A 237 -22.31 -23.23 -12.25
CA GLN A 237 -23.53 -23.25 -13.06
C GLN A 237 -24.38 -22.02 -12.73
N TYR A 238 -24.88 -21.35 -13.76
CA TYR A 238 -25.82 -20.24 -13.63
C TYR A 238 -27.06 -20.55 -14.47
N GLU A 239 -28.18 -20.77 -13.80
CA GLU A 239 -29.48 -21.01 -14.41
C GLU A 239 -30.38 -19.81 -14.22
N ILE A 240 -31.11 -19.42 -15.27
CA ILE A 240 -32.14 -18.38 -15.23
C ILE A 240 -33.40 -18.97 -15.87
N PHE A 241 -34.54 -18.90 -15.18
CA PHE A 241 -35.78 -19.60 -15.54
C PHE A 241 -35.59 -21.10 -15.81
N ARG A 242 -34.76 -21.76 -14.99
CA ARG A 242 -34.39 -23.19 -15.12
C ARG A 242 -33.69 -23.54 -16.44
N SER A 243 -33.14 -22.55 -17.14
CA SER A 243 -32.31 -22.74 -18.33
C SER A 243 -30.86 -22.40 -17.99
N LEU A 244 -29.94 -23.29 -18.34
CA LEU A 244 -28.50 -23.12 -18.09
C LEU A 244 -27.92 -22.03 -19.00
N MET A 245 -27.73 -20.84 -18.44
CA MET A 245 -27.22 -19.67 -19.15
C MET A 245 -25.70 -19.57 -19.11
N TYR A 246 -25.08 -20.05 -18.05
CA TYR A 246 -23.62 -20.08 -17.93
C TYR A 246 -23.16 -21.36 -17.25
N TRP A 247 -22.07 -21.91 -17.78
CA TRP A 247 -21.40 -23.05 -17.20
C TRP A 247 -19.91 -22.94 -17.41
N ILE A 248 -19.13 -23.24 -16.36
CA ILE A 248 -17.69 -23.39 -16.45
C ILE A 248 -17.24 -24.62 -15.66
N THR A 249 -16.34 -25.40 -16.23
CA THR A 249 -15.55 -26.40 -15.48
C THR A 249 -14.07 -26.05 -15.48
N ILE A 250 -13.39 -26.39 -14.38
CA ILE A 250 -11.98 -26.12 -14.15
C ILE A 250 -11.29 -27.41 -13.75
N GLN A 251 -10.16 -27.70 -14.39
CA GLN A 251 -9.27 -28.81 -14.04
C GLN A 251 -7.92 -28.27 -13.57
N TYR A 252 -7.31 -29.00 -12.65
CA TYR A 252 -6.06 -28.64 -12.01
C TYR A 252 -5.02 -29.74 -12.17
N ASP A 253 -3.75 -29.38 -12.13
CA ASP A 253 -2.69 -30.35 -11.91
C ASP A 253 -2.50 -30.68 -10.42
N ASN A 254 -1.51 -31.53 -10.13
CA ASN A 254 -1.18 -31.98 -8.78
C ASN A 254 -0.71 -30.85 -7.85
N MET A 255 -0.24 -29.72 -8.41
CA MET A 255 0.18 -28.53 -7.65
C MET A 255 -0.95 -27.51 -7.49
N GLY A 256 -2.14 -27.80 -8.02
CA GLY A 256 -3.29 -26.88 -7.97
C GLY A 256 -3.24 -25.74 -8.97
N ARG A 257 -2.43 -25.84 -10.02
CA ARG A 257 -2.45 -24.92 -11.14
C ARG A 257 -3.56 -25.31 -12.11
N VAL A 258 -4.29 -24.33 -12.64
CA VAL A 258 -5.38 -24.56 -13.60
C VAL A 258 -4.79 -25.02 -14.93
N THR A 259 -5.14 -26.20 -15.40
CA THR A 259 -4.66 -26.76 -16.67
C THR A 259 -5.70 -26.69 -17.79
N LYS A 260 -6.98 -26.65 -17.44
CA LYS A 260 -8.08 -26.59 -18.40
C LYS A 260 -9.27 -25.81 -17.86
N ARG A 261 -9.92 -25.02 -18.73
CA ARG A 261 -11.24 -24.43 -18.49
C ARG A 261 -12.16 -24.71 -19.66
N GLU A 262 -13.37 -25.21 -19.41
CA GLU A 262 -14.41 -25.33 -20.44
C GLU A 262 -15.55 -24.39 -20.09
N ILE A 263 -15.94 -23.50 -21.00
CA ILE A 263 -16.88 -22.41 -20.75
C ILE A 263 -18.01 -22.47 -21.77
N LYS A 264 -19.25 -22.35 -21.31
CA LYS A 264 -20.45 -22.19 -22.13
C LYS A 264 -21.20 -20.93 -21.66
N ILE A 265 -21.43 -19.98 -22.57
CA ILE A 265 -22.15 -18.72 -22.31
C ILE A 265 -23.33 -18.65 -23.27
N GLY A 266 -24.53 -18.83 -22.73
CA GLY A 266 -25.80 -18.95 -23.46
C GLY A 266 -26.26 -20.40 -23.60
N PRO A 267 -27.59 -20.63 -23.63
CA PRO A 267 -28.17 -21.98 -23.59
C PRO A 267 -27.84 -22.82 -24.82
N PHE A 268 -27.68 -22.17 -25.98
CA PHE A 268 -27.41 -22.78 -27.28
C PHE A 268 -25.98 -22.57 -27.78
N ALA A 269 -25.10 -21.99 -26.97
CA ALA A 269 -23.73 -21.69 -27.39
C ALA A 269 -22.83 -22.93 -27.37
N ASN A 270 -21.81 -22.91 -28.24
CA ASN A 270 -20.76 -23.92 -28.24
C ASN A 270 -19.87 -23.78 -27.01
N THR A 271 -19.37 -24.91 -26.51
CA THR A 271 -18.38 -24.94 -25.43
C THR A 271 -17.03 -24.46 -25.96
N THR A 272 -16.47 -23.45 -25.29
CA THR A 272 -15.12 -22.94 -25.54
C THR A 272 -14.15 -23.60 -24.56
N LYS A 273 -13.10 -24.24 -25.07
CA LYS A 273 -12.10 -24.94 -24.26
C LYS A 273 -10.79 -24.16 -24.22
N TYR A 274 -10.30 -23.86 -23.03
CA TYR A 274 -8.98 -23.29 -22.80
C TYR A 274 -8.05 -24.35 -22.20
N GLY A 275 -6.83 -24.49 -22.73
CA GLY A 275 -5.75 -25.26 -22.13
C GLY A 275 -4.62 -24.34 -21.68
N TYR A 276 -3.99 -24.67 -20.55
CA TYR A 276 -2.92 -23.89 -19.93
C TYR A 276 -1.72 -24.78 -19.63
N GLU A 277 -0.55 -24.34 -20.06
CA GLU A 277 0.72 -25.02 -19.77
C GLU A 277 1.67 -24.07 -19.04
N TYR A 278 2.51 -24.63 -18.17
CA TYR A 278 3.40 -23.89 -17.29
C TYR A 278 4.85 -24.32 -17.53
N ASP A 279 5.79 -23.39 -17.32
CA ASP A 279 7.20 -23.72 -17.29
C ASP A 279 7.59 -24.47 -16.00
N VAL A 280 8.88 -24.83 -15.90
CA VAL A 280 9.42 -25.59 -14.75
C VAL A 280 9.39 -24.81 -13.43
N ASP A 281 9.28 -23.48 -13.48
CA ASP A 281 9.16 -22.60 -12.31
C ASP A 281 7.68 -22.30 -11.98
N GLY A 282 6.73 -22.85 -12.75
CA GLY A 282 5.30 -22.70 -12.54
C GLY A 282 4.70 -21.41 -13.09
N GLN A 283 5.41 -20.72 -13.97
CA GLN A 283 4.94 -19.52 -14.66
C GLN A 283 4.15 -19.92 -15.92
N LEU A 284 3.06 -19.23 -16.23
CA LEU A 284 2.17 -19.58 -17.35
C LEU A 284 2.92 -19.42 -18.67
N GLN A 285 3.05 -20.47 -19.49
CA GLN A 285 3.87 -20.45 -20.70
C GLN A 285 3.04 -20.38 -21.98
N THR A 286 1.98 -21.19 -22.07
CA THR A 286 1.12 -21.25 -23.25
C THR A 286 -0.35 -21.28 -22.87
N VAL A 287 -1.18 -20.73 -23.75
CA VAL A 287 -2.64 -20.85 -23.66
C VAL A 287 -3.19 -21.27 -25.02
N SER A 288 -3.92 -22.38 -25.03
CA SER A 288 -4.62 -22.89 -26.20
C SER A 288 -6.13 -22.64 -26.11
N LEU A 289 -6.75 -22.35 -27.24
CA LEU A 289 -8.20 -22.16 -27.40
C LEU A 289 -8.70 -23.21 -28.39
N ASN A 290 -9.61 -24.08 -27.96
CA ASN A 290 -10.13 -25.22 -28.72
C ASN A 290 -9.00 -26.01 -29.39
N GLU A 291 -7.99 -26.40 -28.58
CA GLU A 291 -6.80 -27.17 -28.97
C GLU A 291 -5.82 -26.44 -29.90
N LYS A 292 -6.11 -25.19 -30.28
CA LYS A 292 -5.20 -24.33 -31.05
C LYS A 292 -4.43 -23.41 -30.12
N MET A 293 -3.10 -23.42 -30.17
CA MET A 293 -2.28 -22.46 -29.43
C MET A 293 -2.59 -21.02 -29.87
N MET A 294 -2.91 -20.14 -28.92
CA MET A 294 -3.26 -18.74 -29.17
C MET A 294 -2.28 -17.75 -28.54
N TRP A 295 -1.87 -17.99 -27.29
CA TRP A 295 -0.96 -17.10 -26.57
C TRP A 295 0.29 -17.83 -26.09
N ARG A 296 1.43 -17.15 -26.20
CA ARG A 296 2.70 -17.52 -25.58
C ARG A 296 3.14 -16.44 -24.62
N TYR A 297 3.71 -16.85 -23.50
CA TYR A 297 4.32 -15.98 -22.51
C TYR A 297 5.70 -16.54 -22.16
N ASN A 298 6.73 -15.69 -22.21
CA ASN A 298 8.07 -16.05 -21.76
C ASN A 298 8.58 -15.02 -20.75
N TYR A 299 9.45 -15.46 -19.85
CA TYR A 299 9.94 -14.68 -18.72
C TYR A 299 11.47 -14.57 -18.78
N ASP A 300 12.02 -13.46 -18.29
CA ASP A 300 13.45 -13.34 -18.05
C ASP A 300 13.87 -14.06 -16.74
N LEU A 301 15.16 -14.01 -16.43
CA LEU A 301 15.75 -14.67 -15.25
C LEU A 301 15.15 -14.16 -13.91
N ASN A 302 14.68 -12.92 -13.87
CA ASN A 302 14.05 -12.30 -12.70
C ASN A 302 12.52 -12.50 -12.66
N GLY A 303 11.95 -13.27 -13.60
CA GLY A 303 10.52 -13.48 -13.72
C GLY A 303 9.76 -12.30 -14.32
N ASN A 304 10.41 -11.40 -15.07
CA ASN A 304 9.70 -10.38 -15.82
C ASN A 304 9.14 -10.96 -17.13
N LEU A 305 7.85 -10.77 -17.41
CA LEU A 305 7.23 -11.14 -18.69
C LEU A 305 7.88 -10.39 -19.86
N HIS A 306 8.80 -11.01 -20.61
CA HIS A 306 9.58 -10.32 -21.65
C HIS A 306 9.07 -10.54 -23.08
N LEU A 307 8.07 -11.40 -23.26
CA LEU A 307 7.50 -11.74 -24.56
C LEU A 307 6.05 -12.20 -24.39
N LEU A 308 5.12 -11.60 -25.13
CA LEU A 308 3.71 -11.97 -25.11
C LEU A 308 3.03 -11.81 -26.47
N ASN A 309 1.88 -12.47 -26.66
CA ASN A 309 0.91 -12.17 -27.71
C ASN A 309 -0.14 -11.16 -27.17
N PRO A 310 -0.20 -9.91 -27.67
CA PRO A 310 -1.15 -8.92 -27.17
C PRO A 310 -2.55 -9.13 -27.77
N GLY A 311 -3.59 -9.10 -26.95
CA GLY A 311 -4.98 -9.25 -27.38
C GLY A 311 -5.19 -10.49 -28.24
N ASN A 312 -5.74 -10.33 -29.45
CA ASN A 312 -5.93 -11.42 -30.42
C ASN A 312 -4.83 -11.44 -31.51
N SER A 313 -3.67 -10.84 -31.25
CA SER A 313 -2.58 -10.73 -32.22
C SER A 313 -1.73 -11.98 -32.28
N GLY A 314 -1.52 -12.51 -33.48
CA GLY A 314 -0.53 -13.57 -33.72
C GLY A 314 0.93 -13.12 -33.57
N ARG A 315 1.18 -11.80 -33.41
CA ARG A 315 2.54 -11.24 -33.28
C ARG A 315 3.06 -11.37 -31.86
N LEU A 316 4.21 -12.01 -31.70
CA LEU A 316 4.98 -11.96 -30.46
C LEU A 316 5.58 -10.56 -30.28
N THR A 317 5.31 -9.97 -29.13
CA THR A 317 5.68 -8.60 -28.77
C THR A 317 6.63 -8.62 -27.58
N PRO A 318 7.85 -8.06 -27.72
CA PRO A 318 8.83 -8.06 -26.63
C PRO A 318 8.54 -6.95 -25.62
N LEU A 319 8.87 -7.21 -24.35
CA LEU A 319 8.91 -6.23 -23.28
C LEU A 319 10.36 -6.10 -22.79
N ARG A 320 10.75 -4.90 -22.36
CA ARG A 320 12.11 -4.60 -21.90
C ARG A 320 12.10 -4.00 -20.50
N TYR A 321 13.14 -4.32 -19.75
CA TYR A 321 13.32 -3.96 -18.34
C TYR A 321 14.71 -3.37 -18.11
N ASP A 322 14.84 -2.55 -17.06
CA ASP A 322 16.13 -2.11 -16.55
C ASP A 322 16.64 -3.03 -15.42
N LEU A 323 17.82 -2.72 -14.87
CA LEU A 323 18.44 -3.49 -13.77
C LEU A 323 17.63 -3.48 -12.46
N ARG A 324 16.59 -2.64 -12.36
CA ARG A 324 15.69 -2.52 -11.19
C ARG A 324 14.33 -3.17 -11.46
N ASP A 325 14.24 -4.01 -12.51
CA ASP A 325 13.03 -4.69 -12.98
C ASP A 325 11.91 -3.73 -13.42
N ARG A 326 12.23 -2.46 -13.69
CA ARG A 326 11.28 -1.44 -14.16
C ARG A 326 11.07 -1.58 -15.66
N ILE A 327 9.82 -1.56 -16.11
CA ILE A 327 9.49 -1.63 -17.54
C ILE A 327 9.98 -0.37 -18.28
N THR A 328 10.59 -0.56 -19.44
CA THR A 328 11.09 0.54 -20.31
C THR A 328 10.42 0.55 -21.67
N ARG A 329 9.89 -0.60 -22.13
CA ARG A 329 9.22 -0.71 -23.44
C ARG A 329 8.28 -1.91 -23.50
N LEU A 330 7.18 -1.77 -24.24
CA LEU A 330 6.28 -2.84 -24.67
C LEU A 330 6.08 -2.71 -26.18
N GLY A 331 6.64 -3.62 -26.96
CA GLY A 331 6.64 -3.53 -28.42
C GLY A 331 7.27 -2.22 -28.88
N ASP A 332 6.47 -1.32 -29.44
CA ASP A 332 6.89 0.01 -29.87
C ASP A 332 6.50 1.14 -28.89
N VAL A 333 5.70 0.82 -27.86
CA VAL A 333 5.27 1.75 -26.83
C VAL A 333 6.37 1.92 -25.79
N GLN A 334 6.84 3.15 -25.61
CA GLN A 334 7.80 3.48 -24.55
C GLN A 334 7.12 3.56 -23.19
N TYR A 335 7.82 3.07 -22.17
CA TYR A 335 7.43 3.21 -20.77
C TYR A 335 8.47 4.03 -20.02
N ARG A 336 8.00 4.83 -19.07
CA ARG A 336 8.85 5.50 -18.09
C ARG A 336 8.32 5.20 -16.70
N MET A 337 9.16 4.60 -15.88
CA MET A 337 8.94 4.52 -14.43
C MET A 337 9.75 5.65 -13.78
N ASP A 338 9.25 6.22 -12.69
CA ASP A 338 10.02 7.22 -11.94
C ASP A 338 11.10 6.56 -11.06
N GLU A 339 11.88 7.41 -10.38
CA GLU A 339 12.99 6.94 -9.54
C GLU A 339 12.53 6.15 -8.30
N ASP A 340 11.27 6.27 -7.89
CA ASP A 340 10.71 5.46 -6.81
C ASP A 340 10.15 4.12 -7.31
N GLY A 341 10.12 3.91 -8.64
CA GLY A 341 9.60 2.72 -9.29
C GLY A 341 8.12 2.78 -9.65
N PHE A 342 7.49 3.95 -9.61
CA PHE A 342 6.06 4.11 -9.96
C PHE A 342 5.92 4.38 -11.45
N LEU A 343 4.83 3.89 -12.07
CA LEU A 343 4.50 4.21 -13.45
C LEU A 343 4.32 5.72 -13.63
N ARG A 344 5.10 6.33 -14.54
CA ARG A 344 5.02 7.76 -14.87
C ARG A 344 4.47 8.02 -16.27
N GLN A 345 4.85 7.21 -17.26
CA GLN A 345 4.46 7.40 -18.65
C GLN A 345 4.29 6.08 -19.39
N ARG A 346 3.26 6.00 -20.24
CA ARG A 346 3.04 4.93 -21.22
C ARG A 346 2.66 5.56 -22.56
N GLY A 347 3.59 5.58 -23.51
CA GLY A 347 3.39 6.30 -24.77
C GLY A 347 3.09 7.78 -24.53
N ALA A 348 1.89 8.23 -24.92
CA ALA A 348 1.44 9.61 -24.72
C ALA A 348 0.69 9.85 -23.39
N GLU A 349 0.42 8.80 -22.63
CA GLU A 349 -0.30 8.86 -21.35
C GLU A 349 0.66 9.14 -20.21
N ILE A 350 0.31 10.10 -19.35
CA ILE A 350 1.05 10.47 -18.14
C ILE A 350 0.24 10.08 -16.91
N PHE A 351 0.91 9.45 -15.96
CA PHE A 351 0.33 8.93 -14.72
C PHE A 351 0.90 9.70 -13.52
N GLU A 352 0.02 10.15 -12.63
CA GLU A 352 0.39 10.91 -11.44
C GLU A 352 -0.01 10.15 -10.18
N TYR A 353 1.00 9.60 -9.48
CA TYR A 353 0.84 8.95 -8.18
C TYR A 353 1.29 9.89 -7.06
N ASN A 354 0.48 10.00 -6.01
CA ASN A 354 0.81 10.75 -4.79
C ASN A 354 1.80 9.96 -3.90
N SER A 355 2.21 10.55 -2.77
CA SER A 355 3.13 9.92 -1.82
C SER A 355 2.58 8.66 -1.15
N LYS A 356 1.26 8.51 -1.07
CA LYS A 356 0.58 7.31 -0.56
C LYS A 356 0.52 6.18 -1.59
N GLY A 357 1.02 6.42 -2.80
CA GLY A 357 1.02 5.47 -3.91
C GLY A 357 -0.33 5.32 -4.61
N LEU A 358 -1.22 6.29 -4.44
CA LEU A 358 -2.55 6.30 -5.05
C LEU A 358 -2.50 7.12 -6.35
N LEU A 359 -3.05 6.58 -7.44
CA LEU A 359 -3.16 7.26 -8.73
C LEU A 359 -4.19 8.38 -8.64
N VAL A 360 -3.75 9.64 -8.66
CA VAL A 360 -4.64 10.81 -8.52
C VAL A 360 -5.08 11.38 -9.86
N ARG A 361 -4.27 11.22 -10.91
CA ARG A 361 -4.57 11.74 -12.25
C ARG A 361 -3.91 10.92 -13.34
N VAL A 362 -4.63 10.76 -14.45
CA VAL A 362 -4.07 10.31 -15.73
C VAL A 362 -4.51 11.30 -16.82
N TYR A 363 -3.64 11.57 -17.78
CA TYR A 363 -4.01 12.37 -18.95
C TYR A 363 -3.19 12.00 -20.18
N SER A 364 -3.75 12.27 -21.35
CA SER A 364 -3.07 12.18 -22.64
C SER A 364 -3.31 13.47 -23.41
N LYS A 365 -2.24 14.25 -23.63
CA LYS A 365 -2.33 15.47 -24.44
C LYS A 365 -2.62 15.15 -25.90
N ALA A 366 -2.03 14.07 -26.42
CA ALA A 366 -2.23 13.63 -27.80
C ALA A 366 -3.69 13.21 -28.06
N ALA A 367 -4.31 12.54 -27.08
CA ALA A 367 -5.70 12.08 -27.19
C ALA A 367 -6.72 13.05 -26.53
N SER A 368 -6.26 14.18 -25.99
CA SER A 368 -7.08 15.23 -25.37
C SER A 368 -8.08 14.75 -24.30
N TRP A 369 -7.62 13.88 -23.39
CA TRP A 369 -8.44 13.45 -22.24
C TRP A 369 -7.66 13.46 -20.93
N THR A 370 -8.39 13.62 -19.82
CA THR A 370 -7.86 13.47 -18.46
C THR A 370 -8.88 12.76 -17.57
N ILE A 371 -8.39 12.02 -16.58
CA ILE A 371 -9.16 11.39 -15.51
C ILE A 371 -8.56 11.81 -14.19
N GLN A 372 -9.42 12.21 -13.25
CA GLN A 372 -9.06 12.53 -11.88
C GLN A 372 -9.73 11.53 -10.94
N TYR A 373 -8.98 11.08 -9.95
CA TYR A 373 -9.46 10.15 -8.93
C TYR A 373 -9.44 10.82 -7.55
N ARG A 374 -10.46 10.53 -6.74
CA ARG A 374 -10.52 10.96 -5.34
C ARG A 374 -10.50 9.75 -4.42
N TYR A 375 -9.97 9.94 -3.22
CA TYR A 375 -9.80 8.90 -2.20
C TYR A 375 -10.35 9.35 -0.85
N ASP A 376 -10.80 8.40 -0.04
CA ASP A 376 -11.12 8.66 1.37
C ASP A 376 -9.90 8.54 2.29
N GLY A 377 -10.08 8.90 3.56
CA GLY A 377 -9.01 8.81 4.57
C GLY A 377 -8.58 7.40 4.96
N LEU A 378 -9.20 6.35 4.40
CA LEU A 378 -8.80 4.96 4.59
C LEU A 378 -8.06 4.40 3.35
N GLY A 379 -7.81 5.24 2.34
CA GLY A 379 -7.07 4.88 1.13
C GLY A 379 -7.93 4.28 0.01
N ARG A 380 -9.26 4.30 0.12
CA ARG A 380 -10.15 3.73 -0.90
C ARG A 380 -10.55 4.77 -1.95
N ARG A 381 -10.67 4.36 -3.22
CA ARG A 381 -11.11 5.25 -4.31
C ARG A 381 -12.61 5.55 -4.15
N VAL A 382 -12.97 6.82 -3.96
CA VAL A 382 -14.36 7.26 -3.79
C VAL A 382 -14.95 7.96 -5.00
N ALA A 383 -14.12 8.42 -5.95
CA ALA A 383 -14.61 8.97 -7.20
C ALA A 383 -13.64 8.78 -8.36
N SER A 384 -14.19 8.73 -9.57
CA SER A 384 -13.49 8.85 -10.85
C SER A 384 -14.25 9.85 -11.72
N ARG A 385 -13.55 10.86 -12.23
CA ARG A 385 -14.13 11.87 -13.13
C ARG A 385 -13.23 12.05 -14.33
N ASN A 386 -13.76 11.82 -15.53
CA ASN A 386 -13.04 12.07 -16.78
C ASN A 386 -13.53 13.33 -17.49
N SER A 387 -12.69 13.88 -18.37
CA SER A 387 -13.04 15.04 -19.20
C SER A 387 -14.03 14.74 -20.32
N LEU A 388 -14.38 13.46 -20.52
CA LEU A 388 -15.36 13.01 -21.50
C LEU A 388 -16.80 13.00 -20.94
N GLY A 389 -16.98 13.37 -19.67
CA GLY A 389 -18.29 13.52 -19.02
C GLY A 389 -18.67 12.40 -18.05
N GLN A 390 -17.91 11.32 -17.96
CA GLN A 390 -18.15 10.26 -16.99
C GLN A 390 -17.71 10.74 -15.60
N HIS A 391 -18.63 10.61 -14.64
CA HIS A 391 -18.34 10.86 -13.23
C HIS A 391 -19.05 9.81 -12.40
N LEU A 392 -18.26 9.01 -11.67
CA LEU A 392 -18.72 7.91 -10.83
C LEU A 392 -18.24 8.13 -9.40
N GLN A 393 -19.10 7.79 -8.43
CA GLN A 393 -18.73 7.67 -7.02
C GLN A 393 -18.88 6.22 -6.53
N PHE A 394 -17.95 5.79 -5.68
CA PHE A 394 -17.89 4.41 -5.16
C PHE A 394 -18.11 4.41 -3.64
N PHE A 395 -18.95 3.50 -3.15
CA PHE A 395 -19.26 3.34 -1.72
C PHE A 395 -19.06 1.92 -1.21
N TYR A 396 -18.77 1.82 0.08
CA TYR A 396 -18.24 0.62 0.74
C TYR A 396 -19.05 0.32 2.01
N ALA A 397 -20.17 -0.40 1.87
CA ALA A 397 -21.13 -0.67 2.93
C ALA A 397 -20.89 -2.00 3.67
N ASP A 398 -20.07 -2.90 3.12
CA ASP A 398 -19.75 -4.20 3.73
C ASP A 398 -18.71 -3.99 4.86
N LEU A 399 -19.16 -4.11 6.12
CA LEU A 399 -18.31 -3.92 7.30
C LEU A 399 -17.27 -5.04 7.46
N ASN A 400 -17.54 -6.24 6.96
CA ASN A 400 -16.63 -7.38 7.05
C ASN A 400 -15.54 -7.32 5.97
N TYR A 401 -15.87 -6.76 4.80
CA TYR A 401 -14.97 -6.58 3.67
C TYR A 401 -14.88 -5.09 3.28
N PRO A 402 -14.17 -4.24 4.06
CA PRO A 402 -14.27 -2.79 3.95
C PRO A 402 -13.65 -2.20 2.67
N THR A 403 -12.93 -3.00 1.86
CA THR A 403 -12.39 -2.63 0.54
C THR A 403 -13.31 -3.00 -0.61
N ARG A 404 -14.42 -3.71 -0.36
CA ARG A 404 -15.38 -4.16 -1.37
C ARG A 404 -16.32 -3.02 -1.76
N ILE A 405 -16.35 -2.70 -3.05
CA ILE A 405 -17.32 -1.76 -3.60
C ILE A 405 -18.69 -2.41 -3.50
N THR A 406 -19.68 -1.71 -2.95
CA THR A 406 -21.04 -2.24 -2.78
C THR A 406 -22.05 -1.44 -3.58
N HIS A 407 -21.82 -0.14 -3.72
CA HIS A 407 -22.70 0.77 -4.44
C HIS A 407 -21.88 1.71 -5.32
N VAL A 408 -22.40 2.04 -6.50
CA VAL A 408 -21.85 3.05 -7.39
C VAL A 408 -22.94 4.05 -7.75
N TYR A 409 -22.64 5.34 -7.60
CA TYR A 409 -23.51 6.41 -8.07
C TYR A 409 -22.96 6.98 -9.39
N ASN A 410 -23.80 6.99 -10.42
CA ASN A 410 -23.46 7.54 -11.73
C ASN A 410 -24.05 8.95 -11.87
N HIS A 411 -23.20 9.98 -11.94
CA HIS A 411 -23.68 11.36 -12.04
C HIS A 411 -24.34 11.68 -13.39
N SER A 412 -24.02 10.92 -14.44
CA SER A 412 -24.60 11.14 -15.77
C SER A 412 -26.05 10.68 -15.86
N SER A 413 -26.41 9.58 -15.17
CA SER A 413 -27.80 9.05 -15.13
C SER A 413 -28.53 9.33 -13.81
N SER A 414 -27.83 9.76 -12.76
CA SER A 414 -28.34 9.85 -11.38
C SER A 414 -28.83 8.51 -10.81
N GLU A 415 -28.36 7.40 -11.37
CA GLU A 415 -28.70 6.06 -10.91
C GLU A 415 -27.67 5.53 -9.91
N ILE A 416 -28.17 4.67 -9.02
CA ILE A 416 -27.35 3.92 -8.08
C ILE A 416 -27.34 2.46 -8.51
N THR A 417 -26.17 1.86 -8.63
CA THR A 417 -25.98 0.43 -8.87
C THR A 417 -25.50 -0.26 -7.60
N SER A 418 -26.27 -1.22 -7.10
CA SER A 418 -25.90 -2.11 -5.99
C SER A 418 -25.29 -3.41 -6.53
N PHE A 419 -24.15 -3.82 -5.97
CA PHE A 419 -23.44 -5.05 -6.36
C PHE A 419 -23.59 -6.13 -5.30
N TYR A 420 -23.92 -7.36 -5.74
CA TYR A 420 -24.03 -8.51 -4.88
C TYR A 420 -22.94 -9.53 -5.19
N TYR A 421 -22.32 -10.04 -4.13
CA TYR A 421 -21.17 -10.92 -4.17
C TYR A 421 -21.51 -12.28 -3.58
N ASP A 422 -20.99 -13.34 -4.20
CA ASP A 422 -21.14 -14.68 -3.67
C ASP A 422 -20.22 -14.91 -2.46
N LEU A 423 -20.30 -16.11 -1.87
CA LEU A 423 -19.54 -16.47 -0.67
C LEU A 423 -18.01 -16.51 -0.86
N GLN A 424 -17.50 -16.48 -2.11
CA GLN A 424 -16.07 -16.34 -2.41
C GLN A 424 -15.67 -14.89 -2.74
N GLY A 425 -16.64 -13.97 -2.74
CA GLY A 425 -16.41 -12.56 -3.06
C GLY A 425 -16.42 -12.24 -4.54
N HIS A 426 -16.97 -13.11 -5.40
CA HIS A 426 -17.13 -12.80 -6.83
C HIS A 426 -18.48 -12.12 -7.05
N VAL A 427 -18.52 -11.08 -7.87
CA VAL A 427 -19.79 -10.43 -8.23
C VAL A 427 -20.65 -11.39 -9.05
N PHE A 428 -21.90 -11.60 -8.67
CA PHE A 428 -22.80 -12.53 -9.38
C PHE A 428 -24.13 -11.89 -9.78
N ALA A 429 -24.46 -10.72 -9.21
CA ALA A 429 -25.64 -9.95 -9.57
C ALA A 429 -25.43 -8.46 -9.29
N MET A 430 -26.21 -7.62 -9.95
CA MET A 430 -26.33 -6.21 -9.64
C MET A 430 -27.76 -5.71 -9.87
N GLU A 431 -28.10 -4.63 -9.21
CA GLU A 431 -29.42 -4.00 -9.28
C GLU A 431 -29.27 -2.49 -9.41
N ILE A 432 -30.02 -1.88 -10.32
CA ILE A 432 -30.03 -0.43 -10.51
C ILE A 432 -31.24 0.15 -9.76
N SER A 433 -31.12 1.36 -9.22
CA SER A 433 -32.20 2.07 -8.52
C SER A 433 -33.47 2.28 -9.34
N SER A 434 -33.41 2.10 -10.66
CA SER A 434 -34.57 2.06 -11.57
C SER A 434 -35.41 0.77 -11.46
N GLY A 435 -34.91 -0.25 -10.76
CA GLY A 435 -35.53 -1.57 -10.60
C GLY A 435 -35.01 -2.63 -11.57
N GLU A 436 -34.07 -2.29 -12.46
CA GLU A 436 -33.47 -3.27 -13.37
C GLU A 436 -32.48 -4.19 -12.64
N GLU A 437 -32.63 -5.49 -12.87
CA GLU A 437 -31.77 -6.53 -12.30
C GLU A 437 -30.91 -7.19 -13.38
N PHE A 438 -29.65 -7.45 -13.04
CA PHE A 438 -28.69 -8.09 -13.92
C PHE A 438 -27.96 -9.21 -13.19
N TYR A 439 -27.73 -10.30 -13.92
CA TYR A 439 -27.06 -11.49 -13.44
C TYR A 439 -25.69 -11.59 -14.11
N ILE A 440 -24.63 -11.68 -13.32
CA ILE A 440 -23.24 -11.59 -13.79
C ILE A 440 -22.58 -12.97 -13.65
N ALA A 441 -22.08 -13.51 -14.75
CA ALA A 441 -21.30 -14.75 -14.74
C ALA A 441 -19.82 -14.44 -14.63
N CYS A 442 -19.20 -14.85 -13.52
CA CYS A 442 -17.76 -14.75 -13.28
C CYS A 442 -17.03 -16.08 -13.43
N ASP A 443 -15.75 -16.02 -13.80
CA ASP A 443 -14.86 -17.17 -13.76
C ASP A 443 -14.36 -17.51 -12.34
N ASN A 444 -13.47 -18.51 -12.23
CA ASN A 444 -12.88 -18.97 -10.98
C ASN A 444 -12.03 -17.91 -10.24
N THR A 445 -11.72 -16.78 -10.89
CA THR A 445 -10.94 -15.66 -10.32
C THR A 445 -11.80 -14.45 -9.95
N GLY A 446 -13.11 -14.52 -10.19
CA GLY A 446 -14.03 -13.41 -9.98
C GLY A 446 -14.08 -12.42 -11.15
N THR A 447 -13.54 -12.78 -12.32
CA THR A 447 -13.57 -11.94 -13.52
C THR A 447 -14.92 -12.06 -14.23
N PRO A 448 -15.70 -10.97 -14.42
CA PRO A 448 -16.97 -11.01 -15.15
C PRO A 448 -16.79 -11.33 -16.63
N LEU A 449 -17.41 -12.42 -17.09
CA LEU A 449 -17.37 -12.90 -18.47
C LEU A 449 -18.67 -12.63 -19.24
N ALA A 450 -19.82 -12.56 -18.55
CA ALA A 450 -21.10 -12.27 -19.18
C ALA A 450 -22.08 -11.59 -18.23
N VAL A 451 -23.00 -10.82 -18.80
CA VAL A 451 -24.12 -10.17 -18.10
C VAL A 451 -25.42 -10.57 -18.78
N PHE A 452 -26.37 -11.05 -17.98
CA PHE A 452 -27.72 -11.40 -18.40
C PHE A 452 -28.73 -10.43 -17.78
N SER A 453 -29.78 -10.12 -18.52
CA SER A 453 -30.96 -9.42 -17.98
C SER A 453 -31.76 -10.30 -17.03
N SER A 454 -32.68 -9.68 -16.27
CA SER A 454 -33.69 -10.38 -15.47
C SER A 454 -34.52 -11.40 -16.26
N ASN A 455 -34.68 -11.20 -17.58
CA ASN A 455 -35.39 -12.10 -18.49
C ASN A 455 -34.51 -13.23 -19.08
N GLY A 456 -33.24 -13.33 -18.67
CA GLY A 456 -32.31 -14.35 -19.17
C GLY A 456 -31.69 -14.07 -20.54
N LEU A 457 -31.88 -12.85 -21.10
CA LEU A 457 -31.20 -12.42 -22.33
C LEU A 457 -29.73 -12.05 -22.03
N LEU A 458 -28.80 -12.54 -22.85
CA LEU A 458 -27.38 -12.14 -22.82
C LEU A 458 -27.22 -10.70 -23.33
N LEU A 459 -26.80 -9.78 -22.45
CA LEU A 459 -26.63 -8.35 -22.77
C LEU A 459 -25.18 -7.99 -23.10
N LYS A 460 -24.22 -8.66 -22.46
CA LYS A 460 -22.78 -8.45 -22.65
C LYS A 460 -22.03 -9.75 -22.47
N GLN A 461 -21.05 -9.99 -23.32
CA GLN A 461 -20.05 -11.05 -23.21
C GLN A 461 -18.67 -10.45 -23.41
N VAL A 462 -17.74 -10.79 -22.51
CA VAL A 462 -16.36 -10.31 -22.54
C VAL A 462 -15.41 -11.50 -22.50
N GLN A 463 -14.36 -11.47 -23.34
CA GLN A 463 -13.29 -12.45 -23.30
C GLN A 463 -11.95 -11.76 -23.04
N TYR A 464 -11.16 -12.39 -22.16
CA TYR A 464 -9.90 -11.85 -21.66
C TYR A 464 -8.74 -12.77 -21.99
N THR A 465 -7.57 -12.19 -22.28
CA THR A 465 -6.30 -12.93 -22.24
C THR A 465 -6.00 -13.37 -20.80
N ALA A 466 -5.00 -14.22 -20.60
CA ALA A 466 -4.68 -14.70 -19.26
C ALA A 466 -4.24 -13.60 -18.29
N TYR A 467 -3.69 -12.50 -18.81
CA TYR A 467 -3.27 -11.33 -18.04
C TYR A 467 -4.35 -10.22 -18.00
N GLY A 468 -5.58 -10.50 -18.43
CA GLY A 468 -6.72 -9.61 -18.26
C GLY A 468 -6.95 -8.60 -19.38
N GLU A 469 -6.27 -8.71 -20.52
CA GLU A 469 -6.54 -7.87 -21.69
C GLU A 469 -7.82 -8.30 -22.38
N VAL A 470 -8.79 -7.39 -22.50
CA VAL A 470 -10.03 -7.63 -23.25
C VAL A 470 -9.71 -7.71 -24.73
N TYR A 471 -9.96 -8.87 -25.36
CA TYR A 471 -9.78 -9.05 -26.80
C TYR A 471 -11.10 -9.22 -27.55
N PHE A 472 -12.21 -9.36 -26.82
CA PHE A 472 -13.57 -9.38 -27.36
C PHE A 472 -14.54 -8.81 -26.31
N ASP A 473 -15.42 -7.90 -26.75
CA ASP A 473 -16.52 -7.34 -25.97
C ASP A 473 -17.73 -7.17 -26.89
N SER A 474 -18.83 -7.87 -26.59
CA SER A 474 -20.04 -7.84 -27.42
C SER A 474 -20.85 -6.56 -27.29
N ASN A 475 -20.66 -5.79 -26.22
CA ASN A 475 -21.42 -4.57 -25.95
C ASN A 475 -20.60 -3.57 -25.11
N PRO A 476 -19.67 -2.82 -25.72
CA PRO A 476 -18.81 -1.87 -25.03
C PRO A 476 -19.56 -0.71 -24.33
N ASP A 477 -20.76 -0.37 -24.80
CA ASP A 477 -21.58 0.70 -24.23
C ASP A 477 -22.15 0.33 -22.84
N PHE A 478 -22.27 -0.98 -22.56
CA PHE A 478 -22.57 -1.47 -21.23
C PHE A 478 -21.30 -1.47 -20.36
N VAL A 479 -21.14 -0.40 -19.59
CA VAL A 479 -19.97 -0.19 -18.72
C VAL A 479 -20.11 -0.98 -17.42
N LEU A 480 -19.33 -2.04 -17.28
CA LEU A 480 -19.17 -2.76 -16.01
C LEU A 480 -17.90 -2.28 -15.31
N VAL A 481 -18.06 -1.67 -14.13
CA VAL A 481 -16.94 -1.09 -13.36
C VAL A 481 -16.03 -2.15 -12.74
N ILE A 482 -16.56 -3.33 -12.43
CA ILE A 482 -15.81 -4.49 -11.92
C ILE A 482 -15.29 -5.29 -13.11
N GLY A 483 -13.97 -5.49 -13.17
CA GLY A 483 -13.30 -6.20 -14.27
C GLY A 483 -12.52 -7.42 -13.81
N PHE A 484 -11.38 -7.66 -14.48
CA PHE A 484 -10.50 -8.79 -14.21
C PHE A 484 -10.10 -8.88 -12.72
N HIS A 485 -10.21 -10.09 -12.17
CA HIS A 485 -9.99 -10.40 -10.76
C HIS A 485 -10.83 -9.58 -9.75
N GLY A 486 -11.95 -9.01 -10.18
CA GLY A 486 -12.79 -8.16 -9.34
C GLY A 486 -12.25 -6.75 -9.12
N GLY A 487 -11.18 -6.36 -9.82
CA GLY A 487 -10.61 -5.01 -9.72
C GLY A 487 -11.48 -3.96 -10.39
N LEU A 488 -11.33 -2.69 -10.00
CA LEU A 488 -12.04 -1.58 -10.62
C LEU A 488 -11.35 -1.20 -11.94
N TYR A 489 -11.99 -1.50 -13.06
CA TYR A 489 -11.42 -1.33 -14.41
C TYR A 489 -11.70 0.07 -14.95
N ASP A 490 -10.65 0.71 -15.47
CA ASP A 490 -10.77 1.96 -16.22
C ASP A 490 -10.32 1.71 -17.69
N PRO A 491 -11.25 1.76 -18.66
CA PRO A 491 -10.94 1.39 -20.04
C PRO A 491 -10.01 2.38 -20.75
N LEU A 492 -10.02 3.66 -20.36
CA LEU A 492 -9.14 4.68 -20.94
C LEU A 492 -7.69 4.47 -20.52
N THR A 493 -7.47 4.22 -19.22
CA THR A 493 -6.13 3.97 -18.69
C THR A 493 -5.68 2.53 -18.85
N ARG A 494 -6.59 1.59 -19.15
CA ARG A 494 -6.32 0.14 -19.17
C ARG A 494 -5.63 -0.35 -17.87
N LEU A 495 -5.96 0.29 -16.74
CA LEU A 495 -5.52 -0.13 -15.41
C LEU A 495 -6.68 -0.75 -14.65
N LEU A 496 -6.34 -1.65 -13.73
CA LEU A 496 -7.25 -2.18 -12.71
C LEU A 496 -6.80 -1.71 -11.35
N HIS A 497 -7.69 -1.10 -10.61
CA HIS A 497 -7.42 -0.67 -9.24
C HIS A 497 -7.79 -1.75 -8.23
N PHE A 498 -6.83 -2.10 -7.38
CA PHE A 498 -6.95 -3.09 -6.32
C PHE A 498 -6.45 -2.52 -4.98
N GLY A 499 -7.36 -2.08 -4.11
CA GLY A 499 -6.98 -1.56 -2.79
C GLY A 499 -5.91 -0.48 -2.89
N ASP A 500 -4.68 -0.80 -2.50
CA ASP A 500 -3.55 0.15 -2.47
C ASP A 500 -2.69 0.15 -3.76
N ARG A 501 -2.98 -0.68 -4.78
CA ARG A 501 -2.16 -0.75 -6.00
C ARG A 501 -2.98 -0.85 -7.29
N ASP A 502 -2.41 -0.33 -8.37
CA ASP A 502 -2.97 -0.44 -9.71
C ASP A 502 -2.19 -1.48 -10.55
N TYR A 503 -2.91 -2.30 -11.29
CA TYR A 503 -2.38 -3.32 -12.19
C TYR A 503 -2.47 -2.85 -13.65
N ASP A 504 -1.36 -2.92 -14.37
CA ASP A 504 -1.24 -2.56 -15.78
C ASP A 504 -1.50 -3.77 -16.67
N ILE A 505 -2.68 -3.80 -17.29
CA ILE A 505 -3.14 -4.93 -18.10
C ILE A 505 -2.20 -5.20 -19.29
N PRO A 506 -1.88 -4.21 -20.16
CA PRO A 506 -0.95 -4.43 -21.27
C PRO A 506 0.40 -5.05 -20.85
N ALA A 507 0.96 -4.63 -19.72
CA ALA A 507 2.27 -5.10 -19.26
C ALA A 507 2.21 -6.37 -18.40
N GLY A 508 1.01 -6.79 -17.96
CA GLY A 508 0.82 -7.97 -17.12
C GLY A 508 1.42 -7.86 -15.72
N ARG A 509 1.52 -6.65 -15.14
CA ARG A 509 2.24 -6.40 -13.88
C ARG A 509 1.67 -5.24 -13.05
N TRP A 510 2.09 -5.16 -11.79
CA TRP A 510 1.80 -4.00 -10.93
C TRP A 510 2.52 -2.74 -11.43
N THR A 511 1.87 -1.58 -11.27
CA THR A 511 2.43 -0.26 -11.62
C THR A 511 3.38 0.31 -10.57
N THR A 512 3.41 -0.29 -9.38
CA THR A 512 4.20 0.15 -8.22
C THR A 512 4.82 -1.07 -7.50
N PRO A 513 6.02 -0.94 -6.92
CA PRO A 513 6.70 -2.05 -6.26
C PRO A 513 6.08 -2.36 -4.87
N ASP A 514 5.92 -3.64 -4.53
CA ASP A 514 5.53 -4.04 -3.16
C ASP A 514 6.75 -4.09 -2.22
N ILE A 515 7.01 -2.98 -1.52
CA ILE A 515 8.10 -2.89 -0.54
C ILE A 515 7.90 -3.81 0.67
N SER A 516 6.67 -4.26 0.96
CA SER A 516 6.40 -5.17 2.08
C SER A 516 6.99 -6.57 1.83
N THR A 517 7.30 -6.90 0.57
CA THR A 517 8.00 -8.13 0.16
C THR A 517 9.26 -8.37 0.99
N TRP A 518 10.00 -7.31 1.31
CA TRP A 518 11.22 -7.39 2.09
C TRP A 518 11.03 -7.96 3.51
N THR A 519 9.85 -7.77 4.10
CA THR A 519 9.52 -8.36 5.42
C THR A 519 9.28 -9.86 5.38
N ARG A 520 8.91 -10.39 4.20
CA ARG A 520 8.65 -11.81 3.97
C ARG A 520 9.92 -12.53 3.53
N VAL A 521 10.62 -11.97 2.54
CA VAL A 521 11.83 -12.56 1.95
C VAL A 521 12.94 -12.76 2.99
N GLY A 522 13.06 -11.86 3.97
CA GLY A 522 14.02 -12.03 5.06
C GLY A 522 13.73 -13.20 6.00
N LYS A 523 12.47 -13.63 6.12
CA LYS A 523 12.03 -14.71 7.01
C LYS A 523 11.89 -16.06 6.30
N ASP A 524 11.39 -16.02 5.07
CA ASP A 524 11.15 -17.18 4.22
C ASP A 524 11.69 -16.87 2.82
N PRO A 525 12.99 -17.13 2.57
CA PRO A 525 13.61 -16.86 1.28
C PRO A 525 12.98 -17.71 0.18
N GLN A 526 12.37 -17.05 -0.80
CA GLN A 526 11.64 -17.63 -1.92
C GLN A 526 11.93 -16.79 -3.18
N PRO A 527 11.70 -17.31 -4.41
CA PRO A 527 11.74 -16.49 -5.61
C PRO A 527 10.74 -15.33 -5.50
N PHE A 528 11.15 -14.13 -5.89
CA PHE A 528 10.30 -12.95 -5.81
C PHE A 528 10.63 -11.95 -6.91
N ASN A 529 9.67 -11.06 -7.19
CA ASN A 529 9.83 -9.90 -8.05
C ASN A 529 8.86 -8.82 -7.54
N LEU A 530 9.32 -7.56 -7.47
CA LEU A 530 8.55 -6.47 -6.85
C LEU A 530 7.29 -6.07 -7.63
N TYR A 531 7.21 -6.39 -8.92
CA TYR A 531 6.11 -5.98 -9.83
C TYR A 531 5.28 -7.16 -10.34
N MET A 532 5.78 -8.39 -10.21
CA MET A 532 5.13 -9.59 -10.75
C MET A 532 3.72 -9.79 -10.20
N PHE A 533 2.78 -10.11 -11.08
CA PHE A 533 1.41 -10.42 -10.70
C PHE A 533 1.24 -11.92 -10.45
N ARG A 534 0.85 -12.29 -9.22
CA ARG A 534 0.52 -13.66 -8.78
C ARG A 534 1.53 -14.74 -9.21
N GLY A 535 2.83 -14.48 -9.07
CA GLY A 535 3.84 -15.49 -9.43
C GLY A 535 3.88 -15.84 -10.93
N ASN A 536 3.42 -14.93 -11.80
CA ASN A 536 3.19 -15.19 -13.24
C ASN A 536 2.22 -16.34 -13.51
N ASN A 537 1.32 -16.62 -12.57
CA ASN A 537 0.20 -17.54 -12.73
C ASN A 537 -1.13 -16.80 -12.43
N PRO A 538 -1.59 -15.95 -13.36
CA PRO A 538 -2.80 -15.15 -13.13
C PRO A 538 -4.08 -15.99 -13.07
N ILE A 539 -4.11 -17.20 -13.64
CA ILE A 539 -5.35 -18.01 -13.75
C ILE A 539 -5.61 -18.86 -12.49
N SER A 540 -4.57 -19.15 -11.71
CA SER A 540 -4.66 -20.08 -10.57
C SER A 540 -4.67 -19.34 -9.24
N LYS A 541 -5.47 -19.85 -8.30
CA LYS A 541 -5.32 -19.56 -6.88
C LYS A 541 -4.54 -20.72 -6.25
N ILE A 542 -3.20 -20.64 -6.29
CA ILE A 542 -2.33 -21.64 -5.67
C ILE A 542 -2.41 -21.46 -4.16
N HIS A 543 -2.81 -22.52 -3.46
CA HIS A 543 -2.82 -22.52 -2.00
C HIS A 543 -1.39 -22.71 -1.48
N GLN A 544 -0.96 -21.88 -0.54
CA GLN A 544 0.37 -22.05 0.07
C GLN A 544 0.41 -23.30 0.97
N VAL A 545 1.60 -23.80 1.30
CA VAL A 545 1.74 -24.97 2.18
C VAL A 545 1.09 -24.74 3.56
N LYS A 546 1.10 -23.50 4.05
CA LYS A 546 0.41 -23.06 5.28
C LYS A 546 -1.12 -23.04 5.16
N GLU A 547 -1.63 -23.11 3.94
CA GLU A 547 -3.06 -23.15 3.62
C GLU A 547 -3.55 -24.59 3.36
N TYR A 548 -2.66 -25.60 3.40
CA TYR A 548 -3.11 -26.98 3.57
C TYR A 548 -3.81 -27.11 4.91
N VAL A 549 -4.94 -27.82 4.91
CA VAL A 549 -5.86 -27.91 6.04
C VAL A 549 -5.23 -28.72 7.20
N THR A 550 -4.42 -28.06 8.03
CA THR A 550 -3.72 -28.66 9.18
C THR A 550 -4.36 -28.32 10.52
N ASP A 551 -5.43 -27.52 10.52
CA ASP A 551 -6.08 -26.99 11.70
C ASP A 551 -7.61 -27.09 11.59
N VAL A 552 -8.28 -27.33 12.72
CA VAL A 552 -9.74 -27.53 12.82
C VAL A 552 -10.52 -26.34 12.24
N ASN A 553 -9.98 -25.12 12.37
CA ASN A 553 -10.59 -23.90 11.86
C ASN A 553 -10.66 -23.88 10.34
N ILE A 554 -9.56 -24.25 9.67
CA ILE A 554 -9.54 -24.32 8.21
C ILE A 554 -10.54 -25.39 7.74
N TRP A 555 -10.62 -26.54 8.43
CA TRP A 555 -11.62 -27.57 8.15
C TRP A 555 -13.05 -27.04 8.26
N LEU A 556 -13.39 -26.36 9.37
CA LEU A 556 -14.71 -25.79 9.58
C LEU A 556 -15.08 -24.79 8.48
N VAL A 557 -14.14 -23.90 8.10
CA VAL A 557 -14.34 -22.97 6.97
C VAL A 557 -14.55 -23.73 5.66
N THR A 558 -13.81 -24.80 5.39
CA THR A 558 -14.00 -25.63 4.18
C THR A 558 -15.38 -26.29 4.14
N PHE A 559 -15.92 -26.73 5.28
CA PHE A 559 -17.31 -27.22 5.41
C PHE A 559 -18.38 -26.12 5.48
N GLY A 560 -17.96 -24.87 5.22
CA GLY A 560 -18.83 -23.70 5.14
C GLY A 560 -19.25 -23.16 6.50
N PHE A 561 -18.62 -23.54 7.62
CA PHE A 561 -18.86 -22.87 8.89
C PHE A 561 -18.25 -21.47 8.86
N HIS A 562 -19.02 -20.51 9.36
CA HIS A 562 -18.58 -19.13 9.50
C HIS A 562 -18.50 -18.81 10.99
N LEU A 563 -17.44 -19.30 11.64
CA LEU A 563 -17.24 -19.14 13.09
C LEU A 563 -17.23 -17.67 13.55
N HIS A 564 -16.83 -16.74 12.68
CA HIS A 564 -16.91 -15.29 12.94
C HIS A 564 -18.34 -14.76 13.10
N ASN A 565 -19.34 -15.48 12.58
CA ASN A 565 -20.75 -15.18 12.79
C ASN A 565 -21.32 -15.93 14.01
N ALA A 566 -20.78 -17.09 14.38
CA ALA A 566 -21.28 -17.87 15.52
C ALA A 566 -20.63 -17.49 16.86
N ILE A 567 -19.36 -17.07 16.84
CA ILE A 567 -18.54 -16.79 18.01
C ILE A 567 -18.08 -15.33 17.98
N PRO A 568 -18.61 -14.46 18.84
CA PRO A 568 -18.20 -13.06 18.92
C PRO A 568 -16.69 -12.91 19.11
N GLY A 569 -16.06 -12.06 18.31
CA GLY A 569 -14.62 -11.80 18.34
C GLY A 569 -13.77 -12.81 17.57
N TYR A 570 -14.37 -13.85 16.99
CA TYR A 570 -13.63 -14.80 16.17
C TYR A 570 -13.16 -14.16 14.84
N PRO A 571 -11.91 -14.38 14.39
CA PRO A 571 -11.36 -13.71 13.21
C PRO A 571 -12.12 -14.01 11.91
N ILE A 572 -12.42 -12.97 11.12
CA ILE A 572 -13.00 -13.10 9.78
C ILE A 572 -11.90 -13.57 8.81
N PRO A 573 -12.08 -14.69 8.07
CA PRO A 573 -11.14 -15.11 7.04
C PRO A 573 -11.09 -14.10 5.90
N LYS A 574 -9.89 -13.72 5.46
CA LYS A 574 -9.70 -12.75 4.37
C LYS A 574 -9.42 -13.49 3.06
N PHE A 575 -10.32 -13.37 2.10
CA PHE A 575 -10.23 -14.06 0.81
C PHE A 575 -9.78 -13.18 -0.37
N ASP A 576 -9.64 -11.87 -0.14
CA ASP A 576 -9.45 -10.87 -1.18
C ASP A 576 -8.00 -10.70 -1.64
N LEU A 577 -7.83 -10.35 -2.92
CA LEU A 577 -6.54 -9.92 -3.49
C LEU A 577 -6.07 -8.57 -2.94
N THR A 578 -6.97 -7.81 -2.33
CA THR A 578 -6.66 -6.50 -1.76
C THR A 578 -5.99 -6.67 -0.40
N GLN A 579 -4.72 -6.26 -0.29
CA GLN A 579 -4.13 -6.04 1.02
C GLN A 579 -4.65 -4.69 1.54
N PRO A 580 -5.37 -4.64 2.67
CA PRO A 580 -5.85 -3.37 3.19
C PRO A 580 -4.68 -2.56 3.75
N SER A 581 -4.76 -1.25 3.56
CA SER A 581 -3.83 -0.26 4.11
C SER A 581 -3.71 -0.36 5.64
N LEU A 582 -2.65 0.21 6.22
CA LEU A 582 -2.46 0.22 7.67
C LEU A 582 -3.64 0.89 8.38
N GLU A 583 -4.05 2.06 7.89
CA GLU A 583 -5.17 2.81 8.45
C GLU A 583 -6.50 2.06 8.34
N MET A 584 -6.70 1.30 7.25
CA MET A 584 -7.86 0.43 7.12
C MET A 584 -7.82 -0.70 8.16
N LYS A 585 -6.66 -1.35 8.35
CA LYS A 585 -6.53 -2.38 9.39
C LYS A 585 -6.75 -1.80 10.80
N LYS A 586 -6.16 -0.64 11.08
CA LYS A 586 -6.29 0.04 12.38
C LYS A 586 -7.71 0.56 12.65
N SER A 587 -8.47 0.95 11.64
CA SER A 587 -9.86 1.40 11.82
C SER A 587 -10.83 0.28 12.17
N GLN A 588 -10.51 -0.97 11.79
CA GLN A 588 -11.28 -2.17 12.13
C GLN A 588 -10.90 -2.75 13.50
N LEU A 589 -9.76 -2.36 14.07
CA LEU A 589 -9.28 -2.87 15.36
C LEU A 589 -9.85 -2.03 16.49
N TRP A 590 -10.73 -2.64 17.28
CA TRP A 590 -11.26 -2.04 18.50
C TRP A 590 -10.24 -2.06 19.65
N ASP A 591 -9.56 -3.19 19.84
CA ASP A 591 -8.61 -3.43 20.94
C ASP A 591 -7.15 -3.46 20.44
N ASP A 592 -6.74 -2.37 19.79
CA ASP A 592 -5.34 -2.16 19.39
C ASP A 592 -4.49 -1.61 20.55
N LEU A 593 -4.84 -1.97 21.79
CA LEU A 593 -4.13 -1.48 22.96
C LEU A 593 -2.77 -2.20 23.08
N PRO A 594 -1.64 -1.48 23.21
CA PRO A 594 -0.43 -2.13 23.67
C PRO A 594 -0.72 -2.72 25.05
N SER A 595 -0.16 -3.90 25.32
CA SER A 595 -0.30 -4.59 26.60
C SER A 595 0.40 -3.83 27.73
N ILE A 596 -0.18 -2.72 28.17
CA ILE A 596 0.43 -1.76 29.12
C ILE A 596 0.43 -2.33 30.54
N SER A 597 -0.53 -3.20 30.88
CA SER A 597 -0.66 -3.81 32.20
C SER A 597 -0.68 -5.33 32.14
N GLY A 598 -0.23 -5.99 33.22
CA GLY A 598 -0.31 -7.45 33.35
C GLY A 598 -1.74 -7.99 33.31
N VAL A 599 -2.72 -7.21 33.80
CA VAL A 599 -4.15 -7.58 33.73
C VAL A 599 -4.63 -7.62 32.30
N GLN A 600 -4.26 -6.62 31.49
CA GLN A 600 -4.62 -6.59 30.08
C GLN A 600 -3.98 -7.76 29.31
N GLN A 601 -2.71 -8.09 29.59
CA GLN A 601 -2.06 -9.27 29.02
C GLN A 601 -2.80 -10.54 29.36
N GLU A 602 -3.24 -10.69 30.61
CA GLU A 602 -3.98 -11.85 31.06
C GLU A 602 -5.36 -11.95 30.38
N VAL A 603 -6.08 -10.82 30.22
CA VAL A 603 -7.34 -10.77 29.45
C VAL A 603 -7.12 -11.17 27.99
N THR A 604 -6.10 -10.62 27.32
CA THR A 604 -5.76 -11.00 25.95
C THR A 604 -5.40 -12.47 25.85
N ARG A 605 -4.62 -13.00 26.81
CA ARG A 605 -4.25 -14.42 26.86
C ARG A 605 -5.47 -15.31 27.04
N GLN A 606 -6.39 -14.97 27.93
CA GLN A 606 -7.63 -15.71 28.14
C GLN A 606 -8.55 -15.65 26.92
N SER A 607 -8.69 -14.48 26.28
CA SER A 607 -9.45 -14.33 25.04
C SER A 607 -8.87 -15.18 23.91
N GLN A 608 -7.54 -15.17 23.74
CA GLN A 608 -6.87 -16.00 22.74
C GLN A 608 -7.03 -17.50 23.03
N ALA A 609 -6.90 -17.91 24.30
CA ALA A 609 -7.09 -19.30 24.71
C ALA A 609 -8.55 -19.76 24.52
N PHE A 610 -9.53 -18.86 24.70
CA PHE A 610 -10.94 -19.15 24.47
C PHE A 610 -11.28 -19.33 22.99
N LEU A 611 -10.64 -18.56 22.11
CA LEU A 611 -10.85 -18.62 20.65
C LEU A 611 -9.98 -19.68 19.95
N SER A 612 -9.04 -20.32 20.67
CA SER A 612 -8.15 -21.32 20.10
C SER A 612 -8.75 -22.72 20.15
N PHE A 613 -8.79 -23.41 19.01
CA PHE A 613 -9.04 -24.84 18.91
C PHE A 613 -7.73 -25.64 19.01
N GLU A 614 -7.81 -26.94 19.31
CA GLU A 614 -6.64 -27.83 19.28
C GLU A 614 -5.94 -27.74 17.92
N ARG A 615 -4.67 -27.32 17.93
CA ARG A 615 -3.81 -27.37 16.75
C ARG A 615 -3.14 -28.72 16.69
N MET A 616 -3.19 -29.39 15.54
CA MET A 616 -2.21 -30.44 15.24
C MET A 616 -0.79 -29.83 15.34
N PRO A 617 0.23 -30.58 15.77
CA PRO A 617 1.59 -30.08 15.82
C PRO A 617 1.99 -29.54 14.43
N GLU A 618 2.33 -28.25 14.33
CA GLU A 618 2.86 -27.69 13.10
C GLU A 618 4.15 -28.42 12.72
N ILE A 619 4.18 -29.02 11.53
CA ILE A 619 5.43 -29.48 10.93
C ILE A 619 6.17 -28.22 10.47
N GLN A 620 6.98 -27.63 11.36
CA GLN A 620 7.83 -26.49 11.02
C GLN A 620 8.97 -26.94 10.10
N LEU A 621 8.76 -26.82 8.79
CA LEU A 621 9.78 -27.05 7.76
C LEU A 621 10.80 -25.89 7.65
N SER A 622 10.55 -24.75 8.31
CA SER A 622 11.34 -23.53 8.20
C SER A 622 12.41 -23.41 9.29
N ARG A 623 13.51 -22.72 8.95
CA ARG A 623 14.61 -22.36 9.86
C ARG A 623 14.03 -21.75 11.16
N ARG A 624 14.38 -22.33 12.33
CA ARG A 624 14.01 -21.79 13.65
C ARG A 624 14.54 -20.36 13.78
N HIS A 625 13.75 -19.36 13.42
CA HIS A 625 14.00 -18.01 13.88
C HIS A 625 13.68 -17.96 15.37
N SER A 626 14.57 -17.38 16.18
CA SER A 626 14.29 -17.20 17.59
C SER A 626 13.05 -16.31 17.75
N ASP A 627 12.09 -16.77 18.55
CA ASP A 627 10.81 -16.12 18.89
C ASP A 627 10.97 -14.73 19.54
N HIS A 628 12.20 -14.29 19.79
CA HIS A 628 12.55 -13.04 20.46
C HIS A 628 12.90 -11.87 19.52
N THR A 629 12.72 -12.01 18.20
CA THR A 629 13.08 -10.94 17.25
C THR A 629 11.94 -9.93 17.08
N LYS A 630 12.24 -8.63 17.31
CA LYS A 630 11.29 -7.53 17.09
C LYS A 630 10.88 -7.48 15.60
N PRO A 631 9.59 -7.66 15.24
CA PRO A 631 9.17 -7.82 13.84
C PRO A 631 9.32 -6.55 12.97
N TRP A 632 9.51 -5.39 13.59
CA TRP A 632 9.74 -4.11 12.91
C TRP A 632 11.23 -3.83 12.60
N LEU A 633 12.14 -4.74 13.00
CA LEU A 633 13.54 -4.73 12.58
C LEU A 633 13.69 -5.65 11.38
N TRP A 634 13.69 -5.08 10.16
CA TRP A 634 13.58 -5.86 8.94
C TRP A 634 14.90 -6.46 8.49
N PHE A 635 16.00 -5.74 8.69
CA PHE A 635 17.28 -6.00 8.03
C PHE A 635 18.43 -6.10 9.02
N ALA A 636 19.60 -6.45 8.50
CA ALA A 636 20.85 -6.50 9.25
C ALA A 636 21.09 -5.18 9.99
N THR A 637 21.37 -5.27 11.28
CA THR A 637 21.57 -4.06 12.11
C THR A 637 22.96 -3.51 11.94
N VAL A 638 23.05 -2.23 11.56
CA VAL A 638 24.31 -1.51 11.45
C VAL A 638 24.79 -1.08 12.83
N ARG A 639 26.12 -0.96 13.01
CA ARG A 639 26.68 -0.38 14.23
C ARG A 639 26.10 1.00 14.48
N SER A 640 25.80 1.27 15.74
CA SER A 640 25.20 2.53 16.17
C SER A 640 26.28 3.58 16.42
N LEU A 641 25.97 4.84 16.08
CA LEU A 641 26.79 5.99 16.46
C LEU A 641 26.85 6.12 17.99
N ILE A 642 25.75 5.81 18.67
CA ILE A 642 25.72 5.61 20.13
C ILE A 642 26.18 4.18 20.41
N GLY A 643 27.47 4.02 20.65
CA GLY A 643 28.07 2.69 20.76
C GLY A 643 27.71 1.93 22.04
N ARG A 644 28.14 0.67 22.09
CA ARG A 644 27.83 -0.25 23.17
C ARG A 644 28.26 0.29 24.53
N GLY A 645 27.41 0.12 25.54
CA GLY A 645 27.67 0.61 26.89
C GLY A 645 27.37 2.10 27.12
N VAL A 646 26.99 2.86 26.09
CA VAL A 646 26.52 4.24 26.27
C VAL A 646 25.01 4.26 26.43
N MET A 647 24.57 4.96 27.47
CA MET A 647 23.22 5.39 27.69
C MET A 647 22.99 6.77 27.08
N LEU A 648 21.96 6.92 26.27
CA LEU A 648 21.46 8.22 25.81
C LEU A 648 19.97 8.33 26.17
N ALA A 649 19.64 9.42 26.85
CA ALA A 649 18.29 9.76 27.25
C ALA A 649 17.91 11.16 26.77
N LEU A 650 16.69 11.29 26.24
CA LEU A 650 16.06 12.57 25.96
C LEU A 650 15.00 12.81 27.03
N ILE A 651 15.20 13.86 27.83
CA ILE A 651 14.31 14.25 28.92
C ILE A 651 13.96 15.71 28.70
N GLN A 652 12.72 16.00 28.32
CA GLN A 652 12.23 17.36 28.05
C GLN A 652 13.14 18.11 27.05
N GLY A 653 13.47 17.49 25.93
CA GLY A 653 14.37 18.05 24.91
C GLY A 653 15.86 18.08 25.30
N ARG A 654 16.26 17.80 26.55
CA ARG A 654 17.68 17.77 26.97
C ARG A 654 18.24 16.36 26.88
N VAL A 655 19.44 16.25 26.31
CA VAL A 655 20.20 15.02 26.21
C VAL A 655 20.96 14.78 27.51
N VAL A 656 20.80 13.57 28.08
CA VAL A 656 21.59 13.06 29.20
C VAL A 656 22.28 11.80 28.74
N THR A 657 23.60 11.72 28.93
CA THR A 657 24.36 10.52 28.60
C THR A 657 25.03 9.94 29.82
N ASN A 658 25.17 8.61 29.87
CA ASN A 658 25.99 7.91 30.86
C ASN A 658 26.76 6.79 30.16
N ALA A 659 28.01 6.54 30.54
CA ALA A 659 28.83 5.49 29.95
C ALA A 659 29.10 4.41 31.00
N LEU A 660 28.81 3.16 30.65
CA LEU A 660 29.15 1.98 31.44
C LEU A 660 30.62 1.58 31.20
N ASN A 661 31.19 0.80 32.10
CA ASN A 661 32.59 0.34 32.02
C ASN A 661 32.93 -0.44 30.74
N ILE A 662 31.93 -0.96 30.03
CA ILE A 662 32.10 -1.68 28.75
C ILE A 662 32.21 -0.74 27.54
N ALA A 663 31.95 0.56 27.70
CA ALA A 663 32.02 1.54 26.62
C ALA A 663 33.47 1.86 26.27
N ASN A 664 33.81 1.86 24.98
CA ASN A 664 35.14 2.26 24.53
C ASN A 664 35.35 3.79 24.65
N GLU A 665 36.60 4.25 24.61
CA GLU A 665 36.93 5.68 24.73
C GLU A 665 36.23 6.55 23.69
N ASP A 666 36.09 6.07 22.46
CA ASP A 666 35.46 6.84 21.38
C ASP A 666 33.95 6.99 21.57
N CYS A 667 33.28 5.99 22.14
CA CYS A 667 31.89 6.05 22.54
C CYS A 667 31.70 7.04 23.69
N ILE A 668 32.64 7.08 24.64
CA ILE A 668 32.65 8.06 25.73
C ILE A 668 32.82 9.48 25.18
N LYS A 669 33.71 9.69 24.19
CA LYS A 669 33.89 11.01 23.52
C LYS A 669 32.59 11.45 22.83
N VAL A 670 31.96 10.57 22.06
CA VAL A 670 30.66 10.82 21.40
C VAL A 670 29.59 11.16 22.44
N ALA A 671 29.51 10.40 23.53
CA ALA A 671 28.56 10.64 24.61
C ALA A 671 28.79 12.02 25.26
N ALA A 672 30.04 12.40 25.55
CA ALA A 672 30.38 13.70 26.13
C ALA A 672 29.95 14.87 25.24
N VAL A 673 30.19 14.76 23.92
CA VAL A 673 29.78 15.77 22.93
C VAL A 673 28.25 15.94 22.89
N LEU A 674 27.48 14.88 23.13
CA LEU A 674 26.01 14.95 23.16
C LEU A 674 25.46 15.34 24.54
N ASN A 675 26.17 15.06 25.62
CA ASN A 675 25.69 15.29 26.98
C ASN A 675 25.33 16.76 27.22
N ASN A 676 24.17 17.02 27.82
CA ASN A 676 23.62 18.36 28.04
C ASN A 676 23.31 19.18 26.78
N ALA A 677 23.34 18.59 25.58
CA ALA A 677 22.79 19.23 24.40
C ALA A 677 21.26 19.29 24.46
N PHE A 678 20.64 20.25 23.76
CA PHE A 678 19.20 20.28 23.53
C PHE A 678 18.92 19.75 22.13
N TYR A 679 18.06 18.73 22.03
CA TYR A 679 17.59 18.17 20.78
C TYR A 679 16.46 19.01 20.21
N LEU A 680 16.50 19.28 18.90
CA LEU A 680 15.43 19.95 18.19
C LEU A 680 14.38 18.91 17.75
N GLU A 681 13.39 18.67 18.61
CA GLU A 681 12.27 17.78 18.35
C GLU A 681 11.54 18.16 17.05
N ASP A 682 11.09 17.15 16.30
CA ASP A 682 10.39 17.24 15.00
C ASP A 682 11.16 17.95 13.85
N LEU A 683 12.40 18.38 14.08
CA LEU A 683 13.24 19.06 13.09
C LEU A 683 14.39 18.15 12.63
N HIS A 684 14.07 16.94 12.17
CA HIS A 684 15.03 16.00 11.60
C HIS A 684 14.62 15.63 10.18
N TYR A 685 15.60 15.51 9.29
CA TYR A 685 15.37 15.36 7.84
C TYR A 685 16.31 14.32 7.23
N THR A 686 15.93 13.81 6.07
CA THR A 686 16.84 12.99 5.25
C THR A 686 17.54 13.89 4.24
N VAL A 687 18.78 14.27 4.53
CA VAL A 687 19.57 15.19 3.72
C VAL A 687 20.66 14.43 2.99
N GLU A 688 20.65 14.43 1.66
CA GLU A 688 21.60 13.66 0.83
C GLU A 688 21.65 12.17 1.23
N GLY A 689 20.49 11.57 1.49
CA GLY A 689 20.37 10.17 1.94
C GLY A 689 20.71 9.91 3.41
N ARG A 690 21.09 10.95 4.18
CA ARG A 690 21.47 10.82 5.60
C ARG A 690 20.35 11.24 6.54
N ASP A 691 20.05 10.39 7.52
CA ASP A 691 19.20 10.69 8.67
C ASP A 691 19.89 11.74 9.55
N THR A 692 19.46 13.00 9.43
CA THR A 692 20.15 14.15 9.99
C THR A 692 19.36 14.71 11.16
N HIS A 693 20.00 14.72 12.33
CA HIS A 693 19.45 15.23 13.60
C HIS A 693 20.24 16.43 14.08
N TYR A 694 19.54 17.39 14.69
CA TYR A 694 20.14 18.65 15.13
C TYR A 694 20.02 18.83 16.63
N PHE A 695 21.12 19.30 17.21
CA PHE A 695 21.28 19.57 18.62
C PHE A 695 21.97 20.92 18.81
N ILE A 696 21.73 21.56 19.95
CA ILE A 696 22.48 22.75 20.36
C ILE A 696 23.14 22.57 21.72
N LYS A 697 24.26 23.25 21.92
CA LYS A 697 24.86 23.47 23.23
C LYS A 697 25.06 24.96 23.47
N THR A 698 24.62 25.42 24.63
CA THR A 698 24.81 26.82 25.07
C THR A 698 26.18 27.06 25.70
N SER A 699 26.89 25.99 26.08
CA SER A 699 28.28 26.06 26.53
C SER A 699 29.24 26.38 25.38
N LEU A 700 30.46 26.78 25.72
CA LEU A 700 31.51 26.96 24.73
C LEU A 700 32.05 25.60 24.23
N PRO A 701 32.52 25.50 22.98
CA PRO A 701 32.92 24.24 22.38
C PRO A 701 34.30 23.71 22.82
N GLU A 702 35.15 24.50 23.50
CA GLU A 702 36.56 24.15 23.73
C GLU A 702 36.74 22.85 24.52
N ASN A 703 35.87 22.59 25.50
CA ASN A 703 35.92 21.35 26.27
C ASN A 703 35.69 20.14 25.37
N ASP A 704 34.65 20.17 24.54
CA ASP A 704 34.29 19.06 23.65
C ASP A 704 35.33 18.90 22.51
N LEU A 705 35.80 20.01 21.93
CA LEU A 705 36.84 20.01 20.90
C LEU A 705 38.20 19.50 21.42
N SER A 706 38.55 19.84 22.67
CA SER A 706 39.76 19.32 23.33
C SER A 706 39.67 17.82 23.58
N ALA A 707 38.50 17.32 24.02
CA ALA A 707 38.24 15.90 24.21
C ALA A 707 38.33 15.12 22.89
N LEU A 708 37.84 15.70 21.80
CA LEU A 708 37.95 15.14 20.44
C LEU A 708 39.37 15.25 19.85
N ARG A 709 40.23 16.10 20.45
CA ARG A 709 41.53 16.52 19.92
C ARG A 709 41.41 16.99 18.46
N LEU A 710 40.43 17.86 18.20
CA LEU A 710 40.12 18.39 16.86
C LEU A 710 39.58 19.82 16.98
N THR A 711 40.25 20.78 16.33
CA THR A 711 39.85 22.20 16.35
C THR A 711 39.05 22.61 15.10
N SER A 712 39.36 22.01 13.95
CA SER A 712 38.66 22.20 12.67
C SER A 712 38.96 21.04 11.72
N GLY A 713 38.10 20.80 10.73
CA GLY A 713 38.30 19.76 9.73
C GLY A 713 37.66 18.44 10.12
N ARG A 714 38.09 17.33 9.50
CA ARG A 714 37.50 16.00 9.67
C ARG A 714 38.48 15.02 10.32
N LYS A 715 37.98 14.18 11.22
CA LYS A 715 38.71 13.08 11.87
C LYS A 715 37.84 11.83 11.94
N SER A 716 38.41 10.67 11.64
CA SER A 716 37.76 9.38 11.88
C SER A 716 38.24 8.81 13.21
N LEU A 717 37.30 8.38 14.06
CA LEU A 717 37.55 7.67 15.30
C LEU A 717 37.82 6.18 15.01
N GLU A 718 38.40 5.44 15.95
CA GLU A 718 38.76 4.02 15.76
C GLU A 718 37.53 3.13 15.61
N ASN A 719 36.40 3.54 16.19
CA ASN A 719 35.11 2.89 16.00
C ASN A 719 34.46 3.16 14.63
N GLY A 720 35.09 3.98 13.76
CA GLY A 720 34.63 4.33 12.43
C GLY A 720 33.70 5.55 12.36
N VAL A 721 33.42 6.22 13.48
CA VAL A 721 32.64 7.47 13.50
C VAL A 721 33.48 8.60 12.89
N ASN A 722 32.92 9.28 11.90
CA ASN A 722 33.50 10.49 11.34
C ASN A 722 33.04 11.71 12.13
N VAL A 723 33.99 12.52 12.56
CA VAL A 723 33.77 13.78 13.26
C VAL A 723 34.22 14.92 12.37
N THR A 724 33.33 15.83 12.02
CA THR A 724 33.65 17.04 11.25
C THR A 724 33.37 18.27 12.09
N VAL A 725 34.35 19.15 12.24
CA VAL A 725 34.23 20.41 12.98
C VAL A 725 34.34 21.56 12.01
N SER A 726 33.28 22.35 11.90
CA SER A 726 33.28 23.60 11.16
C SER A 726 33.10 24.78 12.13
N GLN A 727 33.84 25.87 11.90
CA GLN A 727 33.74 27.07 12.70
C GLN A 727 33.50 28.26 11.80
N SER A 728 32.57 29.12 12.19
CA SER A 728 32.22 30.32 11.44
C SER A 728 32.07 31.50 12.40
N THR A 729 32.34 32.70 11.89
CA THR A 729 32.24 33.93 12.65
C THR A 729 31.34 34.88 11.86
N THR A 730 30.24 35.32 12.46
CA THR A 730 29.33 36.28 11.84
C THR A 730 29.00 37.43 12.79
N VAL A 731 28.70 38.60 12.23
CA VAL A 731 28.28 39.77 13.02
C VAL A 731 26.75 39.73 13.13
N MET A 732 26.23 39.54 14.34
CA MET A 732 24.80 39.60 14.63
C MET A 732 24.53 40.73 15.64
N ASN A 733 23.60 41.62 15.31
CA ASN A 733 23.24 42.79 16.12
C ASN A 733 24.47 43.64 16.54
N GLY A 734 25.42 43.82 15.62
CA GLY A 734 26.64 44.61 15.87
C GLY A 734 27.70 43.92 16.75
N ARG A 735 27.52 42.66 17.13
CA ARG A 735 28.50 41.86 17.88
C ARG A 735 29.01 40.69 17.05
N THR A 736 30.32 40.47 17.06
CA THR A 736 30.95 39.30 16.44
C THR A 736 30.65 38.06 17.27
N ARG A 737 29.96 37.07 16.68
CA ARG A 737 29.60 35.81 17.32
C ARG A 737 30.26 34.65 16.58
N ARG A 738 30.92 33.76 17.34
CA ARG A 738 31.56 32.55 16.81
C ARG A 738 30.61 31.37 16.99
N PHE A 739 30.41 30.61 15.93
CA PHE A 739 29.65 29.37 15.91
C PHE A 739 30.63 28.23 15.65
N ALA A 740 30.40 27.11 16.31
CA ALA A 740 31.02 25.83 15.96
C ALA A 740 29.91 24.82 15.68
N ASP A 741 30.07 24.01 14.64
CA ASP A 741 29.21 22.88 14.35
C ASP A 741 30.06 21.62 14.36
N VAL A 742 29.66 20.66 15.20
CA VAL A 742 30.30 19.35 15.32
C VAL A 742 29.34 18.32 14.72
N GLU A 743 29.67 17.81 13.54
CA GLU A 743 28.95 16.71 12.89
C GLU A 743 29.58 15.39 13.32
N LEU A 744 28.78 14.52 13.92
CA LEU A 744 29.11 13.12 14.19
C LEU A 744 28.36 12.25 13.17
N GLN A 745 29.09 11.49 12.36
CA GLN A 745 28.51 10.74 11.24
C GLN A 745 29.00 9.28 11.26
N TYR A 746 28.04 8.36 11.15
CA TYR A 746 28.31 6.92 10.96
C TYR A 746 27.30 6.34 9.98
N GLY A 747 27.77 5.81 8.86
CA GLY A 747 26.90 5.34 7.78
C GLY A 747 25.94 6.45 7.32
N SER A 748 24.64 6.15 7.33
CA SER A 748 23.57 7.08 6.97
C SER A 748 23.02 7.89 8.16
N LEU A 749 23.57 7.79 9.37
CA LEU A 749 23.16 8.62 10.51
C LEU A 749 24.15 9.79 10.71
N ALA A 750 23.62 11.01 10.84
CA ALA A 750 24.39 12.22 11.10
C ALA A 750 23.75 13.03 12.24
N LEU A 751 24.55 13.37 13.26
CA LEU A 751 24.15 14.21 14.38
C LEU A 751 24.95 15.51 14.33
N HIS A 752 24.27 16.65 14.23
CA HIS A 752 24.89 17.98 14.28
C HIS A 752 24.73 18.60 15.66
N VAL A 753 25.82 19.01 16.29
CA VAL A 753 25.82 19.74 17.56
C VAL A 753 26.36 21.14 17.31
N ARG A 754 25.46 22.14 17.34
CA ARG A 754 25.81 23.54 17.13
C ARG A 754 26.02 24.29 18.44
N TYR A 755 27.12 25.03 18.52
CA TYR A 755 27.51 25.84 19.66
C TYR A 755 27.38 27.33 19.34
N GLY A 756 27.19 28.14 20.39
CA GLY A 756 27.14 29.58 20.26
C GLY A 756 25.86 30.10 19.60
N THR A 757 24.76 29.35 19.63
CA THR A 757 23.43 29.72 19.14
C THR A 757 22.37 29.57 20.24
N THR A 758 21.21 30.18 20.07
CA THR A 758 20.00 29.86 20.86
C THR A 758 19.14 28.81 20.15
N LEU A 759 18.18 28.23 20.87
CA LEU A 759 17.25 27.23 20.32
C LEU A 759 16.40 27.82 19.19
N ASP A 760 15.88 29.03 19.39
CA ASP A 760 15.02 29.71 18.41
C ASP A 760 15.79 30.10 17.14
N GLU A 761 17.02 30.63 17.30
CA GLU A 761 17.90 30.95 16.17
C GLU A 761 18.22 29.70 15.33
N GLU A 762 18.50 28.57 15.99
CA GLU A 762 18.84 27.33 15.27
C GLU A 762 17.62 26.69 14.61
N LYS A 763 16.47 26.72 15.28
CA LYS A 763 15.19 26.30 14.71
C LYS A 763 14.86 27.08 13.45
N ALA A 764 14.96 28.42 13.50
CA ALA A 764 14.71 29.28 12.35
C ALA A 764 15.69 28.98 11.19
N ARG A 765 16.97 28.78 11.50
CA ARG A 765 17.99 28.45 10.49
C ARG A 765 17.71 27.11 9.81
N ILE A 766 17.37 26.07 10.56
CA ILE A 766 17.09 24.73 10.03
C ILE A 766 15.84 24.76 9.14
N LEU A 767 14.77 25.44 9.58
CA LEU A 767 13.55 25.59 8.80
C LEU A 767 13.80 26.36 7.49
N GLU A 768 14.62 27.41 7.52
CA GLU A 768 15.00 28.14 6.30
C GLU A 768 15.82 27.25 5.34
N GLN A 769 16.75 26.45 5.86
CA GLN A 769 17.48 25.48 5.03
C GLN A 769 16.55 24.40 4.44
N ALA A 770 15.58 23.92 5.22
CA ALA A 770 14.57 22.99 4.74
C ALA A 770 13.70 23.61 3.64
N ARG A 771 13.27 24.86 3.82
CA ARG A 771 12.52 25.64 2.82
C ARG A 771 13.30 25.80 1.52
N GLN A 772 14.59 26.10 1.60
CA GLN A 772 15.45 26.22 0.40
C GLN A 772 15.54 24.90 -0.36
N ARG A 773 15.66 23.75 0.34
CA ARG A 773 15.61 22.42 -0.28
C ARG A 773 14.26 22.15 -0.94
N ALA A 774 13.15 22.42 -0.24
CA ALA A 774 11.79 22.24 -0.77
C ALA A 774 11.56 23.09 -2.03
N LEU A 775 11.91 24.38 -2.00
CA LEU A 775 11.78 25.31 -3.12
C LEU A 775 12.64 24.88 -4.32
N SER A 776 13.91 24.57 -4.08
CA SER A 776 14.84 24.15 -5.14
C SER A 776 14.33 22.88 -5.82
N SER A 777 13.91 21.88 -5.03
CA SER A 777 13.36 20.63 -5.57
C SER A 777 12.03 20.83 -6.29
N ALA A 778 11.12 21.66 -5.77
CA ALA A 778 9.84 21.96 -6.41
C ALA A 778 10.04 22.64 -7.77
N TRP A 779 10.89 23.68 -7.84
CA TRP A 779 11.20 24.37 -9.10
C TRP A 779 11.91 23.46 -10.11
N ALA A 780 12.86 22.64 -9.65
CA ALA A 780 13.56 21.68 -10.52
C ALA A 780 12.58 20.65 -11.12
N ARG A 781 11.65 20.12 -10.32
CA ARG A 781 10.59 19.21 -10.79
C ARG A 781 9.68 19.90 -11.81
N GLU A 782 9.25 21.12 -11.52
CA GLU A 782 8.36 21.87 -12.41
C GLU A 782 9.03 22.19 -13.73
N GLN A 783 10.30 22.61 -13.70
CA GLN A 783 11.11 22.80 -14.90
C GLN A 783 11.24 21.50 -15.70
N GLN A 784 11.47 20.37 -15.03
CA GLN A 784 11.60 19.08 -15.69
C GLN A 784 10.27 18.64 -16.33
N ARG A 785 9.13 18.81 -15.65
CA ARG A 785 7.78 18.56 -16.22
C ARG A 785 7.57 19.35 -17.52
N VAL A 786 7.87 20.64 -17.51
CA VAL A 786 7.72 21.49 -18.70
C VAL A 786 8.70 21.09 -19.80
N ARG A 787 9.93 20.67 -19.46
CA ARG A 787 10.92 20.15 -20.42
C ARG A 787 10.47 18.84 -21.07
N ASP A 788 9.83 17.97 -20.31
CA ASP A 788 9.25 16.70 -20.78
C ASP A 788 7.94 16.90 -21.57
N GLY A 789 7.46 18.15 -21.69
CA GLY A 789 6.21 18.46 -22.38
C GLY A 789 4.95 18.05 -21.60
N GLU A 790 5.09 17.76 -20.30
CA GLU A 790 3.99 17.43 -19.39
C GLU A 790 3.17 18.68 -19.01
N GLU A 791 2.02 18.49 -18.36
CA GLU A 791 1.33 19.60 -17.69
C GLU A 791 2.09 19.98 -16.42
N GLY A 792 2.29 21.29 -16.25
CA GLY A 792 2.81 21.83 -14.99
C GLY A 792 1.84 21.61 -13.85
N VAL A 793 2.33 21.63 -12.60
CA VAL A 793 1.48 21.66 -11.40
C VAL A 793 0.56 22.89 -11.44
N ARG A 794 1.00 23.94 -12.14
CA ARG A 794 0.20 25.11 -12.47
C ARG A 794 0.09 25.30 -13.99
N LEU A 795 -1.01 25.90 -14.42
CA LEU A 795 -1.16 26.37 -15.80
C LEU A 795 -0.26 27.58 -16.05
N TRP A 796 0.87 27.34 -16.73
CA TRP A 796 1.80 28.38 -17.19
C TRP A 796 1.46 28.86 -18.60
N THR A 797 1.55 30.17 -18.82
CA THR A 797 1.54 30.75 -20.17
C THR A 797 2.81 30.38 -20.94
N GLU A 798 2.79 30.49 -22.28
CA GLU A 798 3.97 30.17 -23.11
C GLU A 798 5.19 31.04 -22.78
N GLY A 799 4.99 32.31 -22.39
CA GLY A 799 6.06 33.18 -21.93
C GLY A 799 6.67 32.69 -20.60
N GLU A 800 5.82 32.31 -19.64
CA GLU A 800 6.25 31.77 -18.34
C GLU A 800 6.94 30.42 -18.50
N LYS A 801 6.48 29.53 -19.40
CA LYS A 801 7.17 28.27 -19.71
C LYS A 801 8.57 28.49 -20.25
N ARG A 802 8.75 29.42 -21.20
CA ARG A 802 10.08 29.78 -21.73
C ARG A 802 10.99 30.31 -20.64
N GLN A 803 10.46 31.12 -19.73
CA GLN A 803 11.21 31.65 -18.59
C GLN A 803 11.62 30.55 -17.60
N LEU A 804 10.71 29.62 -17.29
CA LEU A 804 10.99 28.48 -16.44
C LEU A 804 12.10 27.60 -17.04
N LEU A 805 12.03 27.33 -18.35
CA LEU A 805 13.04 26.53 -19.04
C LEU A 805 14.42 27.20 -19.08
N SER A 806 14.49 28.54 -19.20
CA SER A 806 15.76 29.27 -19.30
C SER A 806 16.40 29.59 -17.95
N SER A 807 15.58 29.94 -16.94
CA SER A 807 16.07 30.45 -15.65
C SER A 807 15.80 29.53 -14.45
N GLY A 808 14.98 28.48 -14.64
CA GLY A 808 14.57 27.57 -13.58
C GLY A 808 13.48 28.10 -12.65
N LYS A 809 13.03 29.35 -12.85
CA LYS A 809 11.96 29.99 -12.08
C LYS A 809 11.11 30.88 -12.99
N VAL A 810 9.97 31.35 -12.48
CA VAL A 810 9.10 32.31 -13.18
C VAL A 810 9.03 33.60 -12.36
N LEU A 811 9.27 34.76 -13.00
CA LEU A 811 9.27 36.05 -12.31
C LEU A 811 7.86 36.37 -11.76
N GLY A 812 7.80 36.83 -10.52
CA GLY A 812 6.54 37.18 -9.85
C GLY A 812 5.84 36.00 -9.17
N PHE A 813 6.38 34.79 -9.30
CA PHE A 813 5.93 33.60 -8.58
C PHE A 813 6.95 33.18 -7.53
N ASP A 814 6.46 32.75 -6.38
CA ASP A 814 7.26 32.09 -5.36
C ASP A 814 6.52 30.85 -4.82
N GLY A 815 7.26 29.97 -4.15
CA GLY A 815 6.70 28.78 -3.52
C GLY A 815 6.22 29.06 -2.10
N TYR A 816 5.00 28.62 -1.81
CA TYR A 816 4.39 28.71 -0.48
C TYR A 816 3.98 27.32 -0.03
N TYR A 817 4.10 27.04 1.27
CA TYR A 817 3.61 25.79 1.83
C TYR A 817 2.10 25.69 1.71
N VAL A 818 1.55 24.50 1.45
CA VAL A 818 0.10 24.24 1.52
C VAL A 818 -0.29 24.00 2.97
N LEU A 819 0.29 22.98 3.60
CA LEU A 819 0.19 22.70 5.03
C LEU A 819 1.20 23.55 5.81
N SER A 820 0.73 24.21 6.89
CA SER A 820 1.54 25.08 7.75
C SER A 820 2.70 24.31 8.39
N ILE A 821 3.93 24.81 8.22
CA ILE A 821 5.13 24.22 8.82
C ILE A 821 5.29 24.57 10.30
N GLU A 822 4.53 25.55 10.80
CA GLU A 822 4.44 25.84 12.23
C GLU A 822 3.76 24.68 12.97
N GLN A 823 2.76 24.04 12.33
CA GLN A 823 2.08 22.85 12.84
C GLN A 823 2.78 21.55 12.41
N TYR A 824 3.35 21.53 11.21
CA TYR A 824 3.96 20.33 10.60
C TYR A 824 5.40 20.60 10.16
N PRO A 825 6.34 20.85 11.09
CA PRO A 825 7.74 21.15 10.77
C PRO A 825 8.42 20.01 10.00
N GLU A 826 7.98 18.77 10.20
CA GLU A 826 8.46 17.57 9.51
C GLU A 826 8.27 17.64 7.97
N LEU A 827 7.37 18.50 7.48
CA LEU A 827 7.11 18.72 6.05
C LEU A 827 7.89 19.90 5.47
N ALA A 828 8.75 20.56 6.24
CA ALA A 828 9.42 21.79 5.82
C ALA A 828 10.34 21.61 4.60
N ASP A 829 10.91 20.43 4.39
CA ASP A 829 11.73 20.09 3.22
C ASP A 829 10.95 19.38 2.09
N SER A 830 9.63 19.24 2.25
CA SER A 830 8.78 18.55 1.27
C SER A 830 8.47 19.44 0.08
N ALA A 831 9.00 19.10 -1.10
CA ALA A 831 8.59 19.77 -2.34
C ALA A 831 7.11 19.53 -2.70
N ASN A 832 6.54 18.38 -2.31
CA ASN A 832 5.13 18.08 -2.55
C ASN A 832 4.17 18.84 -1.62
N ASN A 833 4.69 19.57 -0.62
CA ASN A 833 3.92 20.50 0.20
C ASN A 833 4.04 21.95 -0.32
N MET A 834 4.63 22.17 -1.50
CA MET A 834 4.83 23.50 -2.09
C MET A 834 3.84 23.77 -3.22
N GLN A 835 3.28 24.98 -3.25
CA GLN A 835 2.48 25.51 -4.35
C GLN A 835 3.06 26.84 -4.86
N PHE A 836 3.01 27.06 -6.17
CA PHE A 836 3.52 28.30 -6.78
C PHE A 836 2.42 29.35 -6.89
N LEU A 837 2.60 30.49 -6.22
CA LEU A 837 1.62 31.57 -6.18
C LEU A 837 2.25 32.93 -6.50
N ARG A 838 1.43 33.85 -7.03
CA ARG A 838 1.77 35.27 -7.16
C ARG A 838 1.52 36.01 -5.85
N GLN A 839 2.20 37.14 -5.63
CA GLN A 839 1.96 37.97 -4.45
C GLN A 839 0.50 38.41 -4.29
N SER A 840 -0.21 38.67 -5.40
CA SER A 840 -1.63 39.04 -5.40
C SER A 840 -2.58 37.93 -4.94
N GLU A 841 -2.12 36.68 -4.90
CA GLU A 841 -2.94 35.51 -4.56
C GLU A 841 -2.83 35.11 -3.08
N ILE A 842 -1.82 35.62 -2.38
CA ILE A 842 -1.52 35.30 -0.98
C ILE A 842 -2.69 35.70 -0.05
N GLY A 843 -3.35 36.83 -0.33
CA GLY A 843 -4.44 37.37 0.49
C GLY A 843 -5.79 36.67 0.32
N ARG A 844 -5.91 35.66 -0.55
CA ARG A 844 -7.12 34.84 -0.72
C ARG A 844 -7.05 33.49 0.01
N ARG A 845 -6.03 33.30 0.86
CA ARG A 845 -5.69 32.06 1.54
C ARG A 845 -6.50 31.83 2.83
#